data_AF-A0A1G1X5L2-F1
#
_entry.id   AF-A0A1G1X5L2-F1
#
_cell.length_a   1.000
_cell.length_b   1.000
_cell.length_c   1.000
_cell.angle_alpha   90.00
_cell.angle_beta   90.00
_cell.angle_gamma   90.00
#
_symmetry.space_group_name_H-M   'P 1'
#
loop_
_entity.id
_entity.type
_entity.pdbx_description
1 polymer ?
#
loop_
_entity_poly.entity_id
_entity_poly.type
_entity_poly.pdbx_seq_one_letter_code
_entity_poly.pdbx_strand_id
1 'polypeptide(L)'
;MPTRRYHRQPRIAAIIGQRLLSRRAIPAILTVAGIGLLISAATVLWWSRDLPDPSNIQQNPINESTKIYDYTGTHLLYEIGEAKLTRVDLADMSPLLIKATLAAEDDKFYEHNGIAISGILRGIILKPLSGQRAQGGSTITQQLIKNSILSPERTIQRKVKEWVLAIELEQRFTKDQILEMYLNTIPYGSRSHGVEAAAQTFFGTSAKNLNIAQSATLAAMVQAPTYYSPYGSHQEDLKTRQEYVIGRMKDLAMITPEEADRAKGESLVFQKASENIQAPHFVFYIKELLDEEYGERVVDQGGLKVITTLDMNLQLIAEETLKKYRDRLKVGGAKNASLVAMNPKNGDVLSMVGSIDYFDADIDGNVNVSIRKRSPGSSIKPFVYAAAFQKGYRPETILVDAETDFGQGYIPKNYDLQQHGPVSMRQALASSYNIPAVQTLYLAGVKYAVELAQKMGLATLTDPDRYGLSLVLGGGEVRLLDLTSAYGVFANEGVRFPSRAILKVEHGKETLFDVSKEPPKTGEIALEPQTARMTTDVLADNSARAAVFGSNSALTLGIRPSAAKTGTTQDFRDGWTVGYTPSLVTGVWTGNNDNSPMNGKSAGAHTAAPIWNEFMKRALEKTPIERFTAPEVLPPAAHPIIGGALPEVKGKWVPETQTLYTIDCPIDSGQIRTFKELRSILFYTRKGDPNGPPPARAEADPQFVHWEAATAAWREKHAKEKKDDINEPMYVSSLPTPSCNIGSSDELPKVKITSPEGTVLKESPVTVRAEIDSPHPIKTVRFLLDNQEIASRGPNDSYEAAFSFPPSFSGRKTLLIQAITENSLIGTAHRTFIINPDSSAPKVTLHTPANNATIAATSFPLEIKTTATDTSGITLVDILYTKEGSEGTKRIARVSSPTGNNRYDTKWQDAPGSGTYTIYAVAYDKTGNTAESERKTIIIK
;
A
#
# COMPACT_ATOMS: atom_id res chain seq x y z
N MET A 1 8.22 8.84 48.27
CA MET A 1 9.67 9.09 48.07
C MET A 1 10.15 8.31 46.87
N PRO A 2 10.64 8.98 45.83
CA PRO A 2 11.66 8.37 44.97
C PRO A 2 12.84 9.33 44.69
N THR A 3 14.03 8.75 44.64
CA THR A 3 15.31 9.34 44.28
C THR A 3 15.34 9.77 42.81
N ARG A 4 15.45 11.09 42.55
CA ARG A 4 15.69 11.67 41.22
C ARG A 4 17.20 11.66 40.91
N ARG A 5 17.60 10.93 39.86
CA ARG A 5 18.87 11.16 39.14
C ARG A 5 18.66 12.28 38.11
N TYR A 6 19.33 13.41 38.31
CA TYR A 6 19.42 14.51 37.34
C TYR A 6 20.55 14.24 36.34
N HIS A 7 20.24 14.15 35.05
CA HIS A 7 21.22 14.30 33.99
C HIS A 7 21.57 15.80 33.82
N ARG A 8 22.87 16.12 33.87
CA ARG A 8 23.43 17.44 33.54
C ARG A 8 23.29 17.69 32.03
N GLN A 9 22.62 18.76 31.65
CA GLN A 9 22.82 19.42 30.34
C GLN A 9 24.03 20.37 30.42
N PRO A 10 24.77 20.60 29.31
CA PRO A 10 25.96 21.42 29.32
C PRO A 10 25.60 22.92 29.35
N ARG A 11 26.24 23.64 30.29
CA ARG A 11 26.24 25.11 30.39
C ARG A 11 27.03 25.72 29.21
N ILE A 12 26.40 25.96 28.07
CA ILE A 12 26.99 26.78 26.99
C ILE A 12 26.28 28.15 26.87
N ALA A 13 25.05 28.28 27.37
CA ALA A 13 24.29 29.54 27.27
C ALA A 13 24.80 30.66 28.21
N ALA A 14 25.61 30.38 29.22
CA ALA A 14 26.01 31.37 30.23
C ALA A 14 27.31 32.14 29.92
N ILE A 15 28.11 31.71 28.92
CA ILE A 15 29.39 32.37 28.57
C ILE A 15 29.24 33.34 27.38
N ILE A 16 28.22 33.14 26.54
CA ILE A 16 28.00 33.99 25.35
C ILE A 16 27.29 35.31 25.71
N GLY A 17 26.48 35.32 26.78
CA GLY A 17 25.71 36.50 27.20
C GLY A 17 26.52 37.67 27.79
N GLN A 18 27.74 37.44 28.29
CA GLN A 18 28.54 38.50 28.94
C GLN A 18 29.62 39.15 28.04
N ARG A 19 29.92 38.61 26.85
CA ARG A 19 30.89 39.22 25.91
C ARG A 19 30.26 40.02 24.77
N LEU A 20 28.98 39.80 24.46
CA LEU A 20 28.24 40.54 23.42
C LEU A 20 27.80 41.96 23.86
N LEU A 21 27.89 42.29 25.15
CA LEU A 21 27.57 43.60 25.73
C LEU A 21 28.82 44.48 25.99
N SER A 22 29.95 44.20 25.34
CA SER A 22 31.09 45.13 25.37
C SER A 22 30.84 46.30 24.40
N ARG A 23 31.09 47.55 24.84
CA ARG A 23 30.93 48.79 24.04
C ARG A 23 31.64 48.79 22.67
N ARG A 24 32.52 47.81 22.39
CA ARG A 24 33.25 47.62 21.12
C ARG A 24 32.65 46.56 20.18
N ALA A 25 31.77 45.68 20.65
CA ALA A 25 31.10 44.68 19.80
C ALA A 25 29.95 45.30 18.98
N ILE A 26 29.27 46.29 19.55
CA ILE A 26 28.16 47.02 18.91
C ILE A 26 28.59 47.68 17.59
N PRO A 27 29.68 48.46 17.50
CA PRO A 27 30.11 49.04 16.23
C PRO A 27 30.53 47.97 15.20
N ALA A 28 31.12 46.84 15.61
CA ALA A 28 31.46 45.76 14.68
C ALA A 28 30.20 45.08 14.11
N ILE A 29 29.20 44.83 14.95
CA ILE A 29 27.89 44.29 14.52
C ILE A 29 27.17 45.28 13.61
N LEU A 30 27.16 46.58 13.94
CA LEU A 30 26.59 47.62 13.09
C LEU A 30 27.34 47.78 11.76
N THR A 31 28.66 47.58 11.75
CA THR A 31 29.48 47.63 10.53
C THR A 31 29.19 46.42 9.63
N VAL A 32 29.13 45.21 10.19
CA VAL A 32 28.76 44.00 9.44
C VAL A 32 27.32 44.09 8.94
N ALA A 33 26.39 44.60 9.75
CA ALA A 33 25.03 44.87 9.34
C ALA A 33 24.96 45.93 8.22
N GLY A 34 25.75 46.99 8.31
CA GLY A 34 25.85 48.04 7.29
C GLY A 34 26.43 47.54 5.97
N ILE A 35 27.50 46.74 6.01
CA ILE A 35 28.06 46.07 4.83
C ILE A 35 27.04 45.09 4.23
N GLY A 36 26.36 44.32 5.07
CA GLY A 36 25.26 43.45 4.64
C GLY A 36 24.16 44.23 3.93
N LEU A 37 23.75 45.37 4.47
CA LEU A 37 22.75 46.28 3.87
C LEU A 37 23.22 46.85 2.53
N LEU A 38 24.49 47.24 2.42
CA LEU A 38 25.09 47.75 1.19
C LEU A 38 25.16 46.67 0.10
N ILE A 39 25.59 45.45 0.45
CA ILE A 39 25.61 44.32 -0.49
C ILE A 39 24.17 43.98 -0.93
N SER A 40 23.22 43.99 0.01
CA SER A 40 21.80 43.76 -0.30
C SER A 40 21.26 44.81 -1.26
N ALA A 41 21.52 46.09 -0.98
CA ALA A 41 21.11 47.20 -1.84
C ALA A 41 21.76 47.13 -3.22
N ALA A 42 23.06 46.82 -3.30
CA ALA A 42 23.77 46.62 -4.56
C ALA A 42 23.21 45.43 -5.36
N THR A 43 22.83 44.34 -4.68
CA THR A 43 22.21 43.17 -5.32
C THR A 43 20.82 43.49 -5.85
N VAL A 44 20.01 44.23 -5.08
CA VAL A 44 18.70 44.72 -5.54
C VAL A 44 18.87 45.64 -6.76
N LEU A 45 19.77 46.63 -6.70
CA LEU A 45 20.06 47.52 -7.82
C LEU A 45 20.55 46.78 -9.06
N TRP A 46 21.40 45.75 -8.87
CA TRP A 46 21.87 44.90 -9.97
C TRP A 46 20.72 44.10 -10.59
N TRP A 47 19.85 43.49 -9.79
CA TRP A 47 18.66 42.78 -10.27
C TRP A 47 17.60 43.71 -10.87
N SER A 48 17.56 44.98 -10.48
CA SER A 48 16.62 45.99 -10.96
C SER A 48 17.07 46.71 -12.24
N ARG A 49 18.26 46.40 -12.78
CA ARG A 49 18.83 47.11 -13.92
C ARG A 49 18.10 46.83 -15.25
N ASP A 50 17.47 45.66 -15.35
CA ASP A 50 16.76 45.17 -16.55
C ASP A 50 15.24 45.02 -16.27
N LEU A 51 14.62 46.01 -15.61
CA LEU A 51 13.19 46.00 -15.32
C LEU A 51 12.36 46.40 -16.56
N PRO A 52 11.31 45.64 -16.94
CA PRO A 52 10.39 46.05 -17.99
C PRO A 52 9.60 47.29 -17.58
N ASP A 53 9.26 48.16 -18.54
CA ASP A 53 8.48 49.37 -18.26
C ASP A 53 7.05 49.00 -17.80
N PRO A 54 6.63 49.38 -16.57
CA PRO A 54 5.29 49.09 -16.06
C PRO A 54 4.16 49.72 -16.88
N SER A 55 4.45 50.75 -17.69
CA SER A 55 3.45 51.40 -18.55
C SER A 55 2.96 50.50 -19.70
N ASN A 56 3.67 49.40 -20.00
CA ASN A 56 3.32 48.46 -21.07
C ASN A 56 2.33 47.36 -20.64
N ILE A 57 1.79 47.39 -19.40
CA ILE A 57 0.74 46.44 -18.93
C ILE A 57 -0.46 46.41 -19.89
N GLN A 58 -0.71 47.50 -20.61
CA GLN A 58 -1.82 47.61 -21.56
C GLN A 58 -1.53 47.05 -22.97
N GLN A 59 -0.28 46.65 -23.29
CA GLN A 59 0.19 46.41 -24.68
C GLN A 59 0.69 44.98 -24.99
N ASN A 60 0.39 43.95 -24.20
CA ASN A 60 0.82 42.58 -24.52
C ASN A 60 -0.31 41.71 -25.10
N PRO A 61 -0.54 41.68 -26.42
CA PRO A 61 -1.31 40.62 -27.06
C PRO A 61 -0.34 39.72 -27.84
N ILE A 62 0.11 38.64 -27.21
CA ILE A 62 0.34 37.41 -27.99
C ILE A 62 -0.62 36.40 -27.39
N ASN A 63 -1.85 36.41 -27.91
CA ASN A 63 -2.87 35.41 -27.60
C ASN A 63 -2.69 34.26 -28.59
N GLU A 64 -1.66 33.44 -28.40
CA GLU A 64 -1.63 32.15 -29.07
C GLU A 64 -2.36 31.15 -28.19
N SER A 65 -3.35 30.47 -28.78
CA SER A 65 -4.14 29.49 -28.06
C SER A 65 -3.33 28.22 -27.79
N THR A 66 -3.35 27.76 -26.55
CA THR A 66 -2.81 26.46 -26.18
C THR A 66 -3.73 25.36 -26.70
N LYS A 67 -3.15 24.34 -27.33
CA LYS A 67 -3.87 23.23 -27.95
C LYS A 67 -3.47 21.91 -27.31
N ILE A 68 -4.46 21.18 -26.82
CA ILE A 68 -4.30 19.87 -26.20
C ILE A 68 -4.77 18.81 -27.19
N TYR A 69 -3.88 17.85 -27.50
CA TYR A 69 -4.09 16.78 -28.46
C TYR A 69 -4.09 15.40 -27.77
N ASP A 70 -4.69 14.43 -28.44
CA ASP A 70 -4.58 13.01 -28.10
C ASP A 70 -3.14 12.47 -28.27
N TYR A 71 -2.93 11.17 -28.01
CA TYR A 71 -1.61 10.54 -28.13
C TYR A 71 -1.00 10.57 -29.54
N THR A 72 -1.82 10.70 -30.59
CA THR A 72 -1.32 10.79 -31.97
C THR A 72 -0.74 12.17 -32.29
N GLY A 73 -1.10 13.18 -31.49
CA GLY A 73 -0.75 14.58 -31.73
C GLY A 73 -1.52 15.22 -32.90
N THR A 74 -2.55 14.53 -33.43
CA THR A 74 -3.33 15.01 -34.58
C THR A 74 -4.76 15.36 -34.22
N HIS A 75 -5.36 14.67 -33.25
CA HIS A 75 -6.75 14.89 -32.84
C HIS A 75 -6.81 15.93 -31.72
N LEU A 76 -7.41 17.09 -32.01
CA LEU A 76 -7.54 18.19 -31.05
C LEU A 76 -8.64 17.88 -30.04
N LEU A 77 -8.28 17.83 -28.75
CA LEU A 77 -9.20 17.61 -27.64
C LEU A 77 -9.80 18.94 -27.15
N TYR A 78 -8.95 19.96 -27.04
CA TYR A 78 -9.36 21.27 -26.56
C TYR A 78 -8.39 22.39 -26.97
N GLU A 79 -8.94 23.58 -27.19
CA GLU A 79 -8.20 24.81 -27.47
C GLU A 79 -8.52 25.86 -26.40
N ILE A 80 -7.47 26.28 -25.69
CA ILE A 80 -7.49 27.28 -24.63
C ILE A 80 -7.00 28.58 -25.25
N GLY A 81 -7.72 29.71 -25.15
CA GLY A 81 -7.07 31.01 -25.39
C GLY A 81 -7.76 32.04 -26.27
N GLU A 82 -9.02 31.88 -26.69
CA GLU A 82 -9.80 33.07 -27.07
C GLU A 82 -10.34 33.76 -25.81
N ALA A 83 -9.48 34.53 -25.15
CA ALA A 83 -9.89 35.36 -24.02
C ALA A 83 -10.86 36.44 -24.50
N LYS A 84 -12.11 36.43 -24.00
CA LYS A 84 -13.01 37.57 -24.16
C LYS A 84 -12.50 38.68 -23.26
N LEU A 85 -11.76 39.65 -23.81
CA LEU A 85 -11.34 40.83 -23.05
C LEU A 85 -12.38 41.94 -23.28
N THR A 86 -13.28 42.11 -22.32
CA THR A 86 -14.17 43.28 -22.26
C THR A 86 -13.69 44.17 -21.13
N ARG A 87 -13.04 45.29 -21.48
CA ARG A 87 -12.63 46.29 -20.48
C ARG A 87 -13.87 47.03 -19.97
N VAL A 88 -13.94 47.20 -18.65
CA VAL A 88 -14.98 47.98 -17.98
C VAL A 88 -14.30 48.91 -16.99
N ASP A 89 -14.77 50.15 -16.90
CA ASP A 89 -14.25 51.13 -15.95
C ASP A 89 -14.62 50.71 -14.52
N LEU A 90 -13.77 51.02 -13.53
CA LEU A 90 -13.99 50.64 -12.13
C LEU A 90 -15.35 51.14 -11.59
N ALA A 91 -15.80 52.31 -12.06
CA ALA A 91 -17.08 52.91 -11.69
C ALA A 91 -18.30 52.12 -12.21
N ASP A 92 -18.11 51.30 -13.24
CA ASP A 92 -19.15 50.42 -13.81
C ASP A 92 -19.06 48.97 -13.29
N MET A 93 -18.21 48.71 -12.28
CA MET A 93 -18.16 47.44 -11.56
C MET A 93 -19.02 47.46 -10.29
N SER A 94 -19.52 46.30 -9.87
CA SER A 94 -20.28 46.18 -8.61
C SER A 94 -19.40 46.60 -7.41
N PRO A 95 -19.86 47.50 -6.52
CA PRO A 95 -19.15 47.82 -5.28
C PRO A 95 -18.94 46.59 -4.38
N LEU A 96 -19.83 45.59 -4.49
CA LEU A 96 -19.73 44.34 -3.73
C LEU A 96 -18.56 43.47 -4.22
N LEU A 97 -18.30 43.47 -5.52
CA LEU A 97 -17.15 42.80 -6.13
C LEU A 97 -15.84 43.43 -5.66
N ILE A 98 -15.77 44.75 -5.66
CA ILE A 98 -14.59 45.48 -5.18
C ILE A 98 -14.31 45.11 -3.72
N LYS A 99 -15.34 45.20 -2.86
CA LYS A 99 -15.25 44.79 -1.45
C LYS A 99 -14.82 43.33 -1.27
N ALA A 100 -15.40 42.41 -2.05
CA ALA A 100 -15.07 40.99 -1.98
C ALA A 100 -13.61 40.72 -2.36
N THR A 101 -13.13 41.37 -3.43
CA THR A 101 -11.74 41.24 -3.90
C THR A 101 -10.76 41.78 -2.86
N LEU A 102 -11.02 42.96 -2.31
CA LEU A 102 -10.20 43.54 -1.23
C LEU A 102 -10.19 42.64 0.01
N ALA A 103 -11.36 42.15 0.44
CA ALA A 103 -11.45 41.27 1.62
C ALA A 103 -10.70 39.94 1.45
N ALA A 104 -10.66 39.42 0.22
CA ALA A 104 -10.02 38.16 -0.14
C ALA A 104 -8.49 38.29 -0.32
N GLU A 105 -8.06 39.30 -1.06
CA GLU A 105 -6.69 39.44 -1.56
C GLU A 105 -5.85 40.46 -0.78
N ASP A 106 -6.42 41.63 -0.44
CA ASP A 106 -5.66 42.75 0.14
C ASP A 106 -6.57 43.76 0.86
N ASP A 107 -6.88 43.51 2.13
CA ASP A 107 -7.84 44.32 2.91
C ASP A 107 -7.29 45.70 3.29
N LYS A 108 -5.96 45.89 3.14
CA LYS A 108 -5.24 47.14 3.40
C LYS A 108 -4.70 47.77 2.12
N PHE A 109 -5.25 47.40 0.96
CA PHE A 109 -4.77 47.86 -0.34
C PHE A 109 -4.60 49.39 -0.40
N TYR A 110 -5.55 50.16 0.12
CA TYR A 110 -5.49 51.63 0.11
C TYR A 110 -4.54 52.24 1.16
N GLU A 111 -4.02 51.46 2.11
CA GLU A 111 -3.15 51.95 3.19
C GLU A 111 -1.64 51.86 2.87
N HIS A 112 -1.23 50.93 2.00
CA HIS A 112 0.19 50.69 1.69
C HIS A 112 0.60 51.23 0.32
N ASN A 113 1.91 51.38 0.08
CA ASN A 113 2.47 51.87 -1.20
C ASN A 113 3.14 50.71 -1.98
N GLY A 114 2.36 49.84 -2.60
CA GLY A 114 2.83 48.71 -3.43
C GLY A 114 3.23 47.44 -2.68
N ILE A 115 3.84 47.55 -1.50
CA ILE A 115 4.24 46.39 -0.68
C ILE A 115 3.73 46.50 0.77
N ALA A 116 3.20 45.39 1.31
CA ALA A 116 2.75 45.32 2.70
C ALA A 116 3.90 44.86 3.62
N ILE A 117 4.73 45.80 4.11
CA ILE A 117 5.92 45.52 4.94
C ILE A 117 5.57 44.75 6.22
N SER A 118 4.44 45.10 6.86
CA SER A 118 3.93 44.40 8.05
C SER A 118 3.51 42.96 7.75
N GLY A 119 3.03 42.67 6.53
CA GLY A 119 2.72 41.33 6.03
C GLY A 119 3.97 40.48 5.76
N ILE A 120 5.02 41.10 5.20
CA ILE A 120 6.32 40.44 4.95
C ILE A 120 6.99 40.05 6.28
N LEU A 121 7.05 40.96 7.26
CA LEU A 121 7.60 40.71 8.59
C LEU A 121 6.83 39.61 9.34
N ARG A 122 5.49 39.61 9.25
CA ARG A 122 4.63 38.58 9.86
C ARG A 122 4.86 37.19 9.23
N GLY A 123 5.03 37.14 7.91
CA GLY A 123 5.29 35.90 7.17
C GLY A 123 6.68 35.29 7.38
N ILE A 124 7.69 36.09 7.75
CA ILE A 124 9.07 35.62 7.98
C ILE A 124 9.30 35.26 9.45
N ILE A 125 8.76 36.03 10.41
CA ILE A 125 9.11 35.92 11.83
C ILE A 125 8.10 35.08 12.64
N LEU A 126 6.79 35.19 12.38
CA LEU A 126 5.75 34.50 13.17
C LEU A 126 5.40 33.09 12.66
N LYS A 127 5.82 32.76 11.43
CA LYS A 127 5.50 31.50 10.75
C LYS A 127 6.00 30.22 11.46
N PRO A 128 7.17 30.20 12.13
CA PRO A 128 7.62 29.01 12.87
C PRO A 128 7.07 28.90 14.30
N LEU A 129 6.44 29.96 14.83
CA LEU A 129 6.18 30.10 16.28
C LEU A 129 4.70 30.01 16.68
N SER A 130 3.74 30.37 15.82
CA SER A 130 2.33 30.48 16.23
C SER A 130 1.40 29.36 15.76
N GLY A 131 1.83 28.48 14.85
CA GLY A 131 0.99 27.39 14.31
C GLY A 131 -0.27 27.87 13.54
N GLN A 132 -0.47 29.18 13.37
CA GLN A 132 -1.63 29.74 12.64
C GLN A 132 -1.38 29.74 11.13
N ARG A 133 -2.41 29.41 10.35
CA ARG A 133 -2.38 29.48 8.88
C ARG A 133 -2.12 30.93 8.43
N ALA A 134 -1.05 31.14 7.68
CA ALA A 134 -0.68 32.44 7.15
C ALA A 134 -1.67 32.92 6.08
N GLN A 135 -2.16 34.16 6.18
CA GLN A 135 -2.74 34.88 5.04
C GLN A 135 -1.63 35.17 4.02
N GLY A 136 -1.94 35.02 2.72
CA GLY A 136 -1.00 35.26 1.63
C GLY A 136 -0.41 36.67 1.71
N GLY A 137 0.92 36.78 1.70
CA GLY A 137 1.61 38.05 1.95
C GLY A 137 1.86 38.92 0.71
N SER A 138 1.17 38.70 -0.42
CA SER A 138 1.36 39.51 -1.64
C SER A 138 0.18 40.47 -1.89
N THR A 139 0.46 41.71 -2.25
CA THR A 139 -0.52 42.78 -2.48
C THR A 139 -1.18 42.69 -3.87
N ILE A 140 -2.31 43.36 -4.09
CA ILE A 140 -2.95 43.41 -5.43
C ILE A 140 -1.98 43.95 -6.49
N THR A 141 -1.22 45.00 -6.18
CA THR A 141 -0.21 45.59 -7.07
C THR A 141 0.87 44.58 -7.47
N GLN A 142 1.35 43.80 -6.50
CA GLN A 142 2.31 42.72 -6.74
C GLN A 142 1.74 41.62 -7.63
N GLN A 143 0.47 41.26 -7.42
CA GLN A 143 -0.21 40.26 -8.23
C GLN A 143 -0.43 40.73 -9.68
N LEU A 144 -0.80 42.01 -9.88
CA LEU A 144 -0.90 42.61 -11.20
C LEU A 144 0.42 42.50 -11.97
N ILE A 145 1.53 42.87 -11.35
CA ILE A 145 2.86 42.80 -12.00
C ILE A 145 3.26 41.35 -12.29
N LYS A 146 3.04 40.45 -11.34
CA LYS A 146 3.30 39.01 -11.51
C LYS A 146 2.57 38.46 -12.73
N ASN A 147 1.32 38.89 -12.94
CA ASN A 147 0.46 38.36 -14.00
C ASN A 147 0.58 39.11 -15.33
N SER A 148 1.04 40.37 -15.35
CA SER A 148 1.08 41.19 -16.58
C SER A 148 2.48 41.42 -17.15
N ILE A 149 3.54 41.42 -16.33
CA ILE A 149 4.88 41.88 -16.74
C ILE A 149 5.95 40.79 -16.55
N LEU A 150 5.92 40.08 -15.42
CA LEU A 150 7.02 39.19 -15.06
C LEU A 150 6.89 37.79 -15.68
N SER A 151 8.04 37.11 -15.79
CA SER A 151 8.07 35.69 -16.12
C SER A 151 7.44 34.85 -14.98
N PRO A 152 6.91 33.66 -15.28
CA PRO A 152 6.28 32.80 -14.28
C PRO A 152 7.26 32.20 -13.24
N GLU A 153 8.56 32.30 -13.46
CA GLU A 153 9.60 31.59 -12.70
C GLU A 153 9.58 31.87 -11.19
N ARG A 154 9.55 30.84 -10.34
CA ARG A 154 9.51 31.04 -8.89
C ARG A 154 10.89 31.26 -8.25
N THR A 155 11.58 32.35 -8.62
CA THR A 155 12.91 32.71 -8.09
C THR A 155 12.88 33.91 -7.11
N ILE A 156 13.87 33.96 -6.20
CA ILE A 156 14.07 35.13 -5.30
C ILE A 156 14.32 36.39 -6.12
N GLN A 157 15.10 36.29 -7.20
CA GLN A 157 15.37 37.39 -8.10
C GLN A 157 14.08 37.95 -8.71
N ARG A 158 13.18 37.08 -9.23
CA ARG A 158 11.85 37.52 -9.70
C ARG A 158 11.08 38.24 -8.61
N LYS A 159 11.09 37.72 -7.37
CA LYS A 159 10.33 38.35 -6.26
C LYS A 159 10.86 39.72 -5.87
N VAL A 160 12.17 39.96 -5.95
CA VAL A 160 12.74 41.31 -5.77
C VAL A 160 12.33 42.25 -6.91
N LYS A 161 12.37 41.78 -8.16
CA LYS A 161 11.87 42.56 -9.30
C LYS A 161 10.39 42.93 -9.14
N GLU A 162 9.57 42.01 -8.66
CA GLU A 162 8.15 42.23 -8.34
C GLU A 162 7.94 43.33 -7.30
N TRP A 163 8.76 43.38 -6.24
CA TRP A 163 8.68 44.44 -5.22
C TRP A 163 9.03 45.82 -5.76
N VAL A 164 10.11 45.91 -6.54
CA VAL A 164 10.56 47.19 -7.12
C VAL A 164 9.54 47.72 -8.11
N LEU A 165 9.07 46.87 -9.02
CA LEU A 165 8.02 47.23 -9.97
C LEU A 165 6.71 47.61 -9.27
N ALA A 166 6.36 46.98 -8.13
CA ALA A 166 5.14 47.30 -7.40
C ALA A 166 5.19 48.70 -6.82
N ILE A 167 6.32 49.11 -6.25
CA ILE A 167 6.53 50.46 -5.76
C ILE A 167 6.50 51.46 -6.93
N GLU A 168 7.15 51.13 -8.04
CA GLU A 168 7.18 51.99 -9.24
C GLU A 168 5.79 52.19 -9.85
N LEU A 169 4.98 51.12 -9.93
CA LEU A 169 3.64 51.18 -10.49
C LEU A 169 2.73 52.11 -9.65
N GLU A 170 2.83 52.06 -8.32
CA GLU A 170 2.07 52.94 -7.42
C GLU A 170 2.52 54.40 -7.41
N GLN A 171 3.74 54.69 -7.85
CA GLN A 171 4.18 56.07 -8.06
C GLN A 171 3.62 56.67 -9.34
N ARG A 172 3.24 55.83 -10.31
CA ARG A 172 2.78 56.25 -11.64
C ARG A 172 1.25 56.23 -11.78
N PHE A 173 0.56 55.33 -11.09
CA PHE A 173 -0.90 55.13 -11.19
C PHE A 173 -1.57 55.28 -9.83
N THR A 174 -2.81 55.78 -9.82
CA THR A 174 -3.63 55.83 -8.61
C THR A 174 -4.07 54.43 -8.18
N LYS A 175 -4.46 54.26 -6.91
CA LYS A 175 -4.99 52.99 -6.39
C LYS A 175 -6.17 52.47 -7.20
N ASP A 176 -7.07 53.36 -7.57
CA ASP A 176 -8.25 52.98 -8.37
C ASP A 176 -7.85 52.54 -9.77
N GLN A 177 -6.89 53.22 -10.42
CA GLN A 177 -6.35 52.78 -11.71
C GLN A 177 -5.67 51.41 -11.63
N ILE A 178 -4.93 51.13 -10.55
CA ILE A 178 -4.28 49.84 -10.33
C ILE A 178 -5.33 48.75 -10.11
N LEU A 179 -6.35 49.01 -9.30
CA LEU A 179 -7.43 48.08 -9.06
C LEU A 179 -8.26 47.80 -10.32
N GLU A 180 -8.51 48.83 -11.12
CA GLU A 180 -9.16 48.72 -12.43
C GLU A 180 -8.34 47.84 -13.39
N MET A 181 -7.04 48.12 -13.52
CA MET A 181 -6.14 47.30 -14.34
C MET A 181 -6.13 45.85 -13.84
N TYR A 182 -6.07 45.64 -12.54
CA TYR A 182 -6.11 44.31 -11.92
C TYR A 182 -7.41 43.56 -12.25
N LEU A 183 -8.57 44.14 -11.97
CA LEU A 183 -9.87 43.51 -12.19
C LEU A 183 -10.17 43.28 -13.68
N ASN A 184 -9.55 44.00 -14.59
CA ASN A 184 -9.67 43.80 -16.04
C ASN A 184 -8.66 42.81 -16.63
N THR A 185 -7.62 42.41 -15.90
CA THR A 185 -6.54 41.56 -16.43
C THR A 185 -6.42 40.21 -15.73
N ILE A 186 -6.81 40.13 -14.46
CA ILE A 186 -6.66 38.93 -13.65
C ILE A 186 -7.43 37.75 -14.30
N PRO A 187 -6.82 36.55 -14.37
CA PRO A 187 -7.53 35.36 -14.81
C PRO A 187 -8.59 34.96 -13.78
N TYR A 188 -9.79 34.64 -14.28
CA TYR A 188 -10.84 33.96 -13.52
C TYR A 188 -11.08 32.54 -14.03
N GLY A 189 -10.27 32.05 -14.98
CA GLY A 189 -10.37 30.70 -15.55
C GLY A 189 -11.41 30.61 -16.66
N SER A 190 -11.54 29.43 -17.29
CA SER A 190 -12.53 29.15 -18.34
C SER A 190 -12.51 30.13 -19.53
N ARG A 191 -11.32 30.63 -19.90
CA ARG A 191 -11.09 31.68 -20.92
C ARG A 191 -11.59 33.09 -20.55
N SER A 192 -11.90 33.33 -19.27
CA SER A 192 -12.28 34.66 -18.78
C SER A 192 -11.12 35.38 -18.12
N HIS A 193 -10.60 36.40 -18.81
CA HIS A 193 -9.69 37.40 -18.25
C HIS A 193 -10.47 38.69 -18.02
N GLY A 194 -10.35 39.20 -16.81
CA GLY A 194 -11.11 40.37 -16.40
C GLY A 194 -12.53 40.02 -15.95
N VAL A 195 -13.06 40.87 -15.08
CA VAL A 195 -14.24 40.53 -14.29
C VAL A 195 -15.54 40.58 -15.08
N GLU A 196 -15.64 41.43 -16.10
CA GLU A 196 -16.81 41.46 -16.99
C GLU A 196 -16.93 40.15 -17.77
N ALA A 197 -15.82 39.67 -18.33
CA ALA A 197 -15.79 38.39 -19.00
C ALA A 197 -16.10 37.24 -18.04
N ALA A 198 -15.66 37.31 -16.79
CA ALA A 198 -15.97 36.30 -15.78
C ALA A 198 -17.46 36.31 -15.39
N ALA A 199 -18.03 37.49 -15.15
CA ALA A 199 -19.44 37.66 -14.83
C ALA A 199 -20.35 37.12 -15.96
N GLN A 200 -20.00 37.40 -17.21
CA GLN A 200 -20.72 36.90 -18.38
C GLN A 200 -20.56 35.38 -18.54
N THR A 201 -19.33 34.87 -18.45
CA THR A 201 -19.05 33.44 -18.61
C THR A 201 -19.71 32.60 -17.53
N PHE A 202 -19.62 32.98 -16.26
CA PHE A 202 -20.07 32.12 -15.17
C PHE A 202 -21.54 32.36 -14.80
N PHE A 203 -22.03 33.59 -14.88
CA PHE A 203 -23.37 33.95 -14.40
C PHE A 203 -24.29 34.48 -15.50
N GLY A 204 -23.77 34.80 -16.69
CA GLY A 204 -24.57 35.41 -17.77
C GLY A 204 -25.05 36.83 -17.43
N THR A 205 -24.33 37.54 -16.55
CA THR A 205 -24.65 38.91 -16.12
C THR A 205 -23.44 39.84 -16.34
N SER A 206 -23.65 41.15 -16.20
CA SER A 206 -22.56 42.13 -16.21
C SER A 206 -21.90 42.24 -14.82
N ALA A 207 -20.61 42.57 -14.78
CA ALA A 207 -19.87 42.82 -13.55
C ALA A 207 -20.51 43.89 -12.65
N LYS A 208 -21.29 44.80 -13.23
CA LYS A 208 -22.08 45.81 -12.49
C LYS A 208 -23.18 45.23 -11.61
N ASN A 209 -23.76 44.11 -12.04
CA ASN A 209 -24.96 43.51 -11.45
C ASN A 209 -24.67 42.34 -10.51
N LEU A 210 -23.40 42.11 -10.16
CA LEU A 210 -23.00 41.01 -9.29
C LEU A 210 -23.48 41.24 -7.85
N ASN A 211 -24.18 40.24 -7.30
CA ASN A 211 -24.58 40.22 -5.89
C ASN A 211 -23.42 39.76 -4.97
N ILE A 212 -23.64 39.67 -3.65
CA ILE A 212 -22.60 39.29 -2.67
C ILE A 212 -22.06 37.88 -2.95
N ALA A 213 -22.94 36.91 -3.20
CA ALA A 213 -22.56 35.53 -3.42
C ALA A 213 -21.73 35.37 -4.71
N GLN A 214 -22.15 35.99 -5.81
CA GLN A 214 -21.43 35.99 -7.09
C GLN A 214 -20.08 36.72 -6.98
N SER A 215 -20.07 37.89 -6.33
CA SER A 215 -18.87 38.69 -6.08
C SER A 215 -17.83 37.92 -5.27
N ALA A 216 -18.26 37.27 -4.18
CA ALA A 216 -17.39 36.44 -3.35
C ALA A 216 -16.88 35.20 -4.09
N THR A 217 -17.66 34.64 -5.01
CA THR A 217 -17.24 33.49 -5.84
C THR A 217 -16.14 33.90 -6.81
N LEU A 218 -16.31 35.00 -7.54
CA LEU A 218 -15.26 35.49 -8.45
C LEU A 218 -13.98 35.83 -7.67
N ALA A 219 -14.10 36.49 -6.51
CA ALA A 219 -12.96 36.78 -5.64
C ALA A 219 -12.30 35.50 -5.09
N ALA A 220 -13.07 34.44 -4.79
CA ALA A 220 -12.55 33.15 -4.37
C ALA A 220 -11.71 32.46 -5.46
N MET A 221 -12.11 32.62 -6.73
CA MET A 221 -11.48 31.96 -7.87
C MET A 221 -10.08 32.50 -8.18
N VAL A 222 -9.82 33.80 -7.95
CA VAL A 222 -8.56 34.49 -8.27
C VAL A 222 -7.31 33.79 -7.73
N GLN A 223 -7.40 33.11 -6.58
CA GLN A 223 -6.26 32.44 -5.96
C GLN A 223 -5.70 31.28 -6.80
N ALA A 224 -6.60 30.50 -7.40
CA ALA A 224 -6.28 29.36 -8.26
C ALA A 224 -7.46 29.12 -9.24
N PRO A 225 -7.60 29.96 -10.28
CA PRO A 225 -8.73 29.96 -11.20
C PRO A 225 -9.15 28.61 -11.77
N THR A 226 -8.19 27.76 -12.16
CA THR A 226 -8.51 26.42 -12.68
C THR A 226 -9.02 25.49 -11.59
N TYR A 227 -8.36 25.46 -10.43
CA TYR A 227 -8.76 24.62 -9.29
C TYR A 227 -10.14 25.02 -8.78
N TYR A 228 -10.35 26.31 -8.52
CA TYR A 228 -11.62 26.84 -8.02
C TYR A 228 -12.66 27.09 -9.13
N SER A 229 -12.48 26.53 -10.31
CA SER A 229 -13.48 26.68 -11.39
C SER A 229 -14.80 25.98 -11.03
N PRO A 230 -15.96 26.62 -11.27
CA PRO A 230 -17.25 25.96 -11.12
C PRO A 230 -17.47 24.84 -12.14
N TYR A 231 -16.61 24.76 -13.18
CA TYR A 231 -16.59 23.69 -14.16
C TYR A 231 -15.61 22.57 -13.78
N GLY A 232 -14.79 22.74 -12.74
CA GLY A 232 -13.85 21.71 -12.29
C GLY A 232 -14.42 20.75 -11.24
N SER A 233 -13.55 19.91 -10.69
CA SER A 233 -13.86 18.87 -9.69
C SER A 233 -13.94 19.34 -8.23
N HIS A 234 -13.63 20.61 -7.96
CA HIS A 234 -13.41 21.17 -6.62
C HIS A 234 -14.49 22.17 -6.21
N GLN A 235 -15.74 21.93 -6.60
CA GLN A 235 -16.87 22.83 -6.29
C GLN A 235 -17.10 23.02 -4.78
N GLU A 236 -16.88 21.99 -3.97
CA GLU A 236 -16.98 22.08 -2.50
C GLU A 236 -15.88 22.99 -1.92
N ASP A 237 -14.67 22.93 -2.46
CA ASP A 237 -13.57 23.80 -2.05
C ASP A 237 -13.82 25.24 -2.50
N LEU A 238 -14.36 25.44 -3.70
CA LEU A 238 -14.84 26.74 -4.17
C LEU A 238 -15.91 27.31 -3.22
N LYS A 239 -16.92 26.52 -2.86
CA LYS A 239 -17.98 26.93 -1.93
C LYS A 239 -17.40 27.31 -0.57
N THR A 240 -16.50 26.49 -0.03
CA THR A 240 -15.80 26.77 1.23
C THR A 240 -15.01 28.08 1.16
N ARG A 241 -14.32 28.32 0.03
CA ARG A 241 -13.55 29.54 -0.20
C ARG A 241 -14.47 30.77 -0.37
N GLN A 242 -15.60 30.63 -1.07
CA GLN A 242 -16.62 31.66 -1.19
C GLN A 242 -17.14 32.08 0.20
N GLU A 243 -17.51 31.11 1.04
CA GLU A 243 -17.99 31.37 2.40
C GLU A 243 -16.93 32.04 3.28
N TYR A 244 -15.65 31.69 3.08
CA TYR A 244 -14.53 32.37 3.71
C TYR A 244 -14.46 33.85 3.28
N VAL A 245 -14.58 34.16 1.98
CA VAL A 245 -14.56 35.55 1.47
C VAL A 245 -15.75 36.34 2.05
N ILE A 246 -16.95 35.76 2.06
CA ILE A 246 -18.14 36.39 2.66
C ILE A 246 -17.91 36.65 4.17
N GLY A 247 -17.33 35.68 4.88
CA GLY A 247 -16.95 35.82 6.29
C GLY A 247 -15.97 36.98 6.51
N ARG A 248 -14.96 37.11 5.65
CA ARG A 248 -13.99 38.21 5.68
C ARG A 248 -14.64 39.56 5.44
N MET A 249 -15.55 39.66 4.46
CA MET A 249 -16.30 40.89 4.19
C MET A 249 -17.11 41.31 5.43
N LYS A 250 -17.73 40.36 6.14
CA LYS A 250 -18.45 40.63 7.39
C LYS A 250 -17.50 41.11 8.49
N ASP A 251 -16.39 40.41 8.71
CA ASP A 251 -15.42 40.73 9.77
C ASP A 251 -14.77 42.12 9.57
N LEU A 252 -14.65 42.56 8.31
CA LEU A 252 -14.18 43.89 7.92
C LEU A 252 -15.30 44.95 7.87
N ALA A 253 -16.52 44.62 8.32
CA ALA A 253 -17.71 45.48 8.29
C ALA A 253 -18.06 46.02 6.88
N MET A 254 -17.71 45.29 5.82
CA MET A 254 -18.03 45.64 4.44
C MET A 254 -19.47 45.27 4.05
N ILE A 255 -20.05 44.30 4.76
CA ILE A 255 -21.45 43.81 4.68
C ILE A 255 -21.97 43.53 6.09
N THR A 256 -23.28 43.49 6.29
CA THR A 256 -23.87 43.16 7.59
C THR A 256 -23.85 41.64 7.87
N PRO A 257 -23.97 41.21 9.13
CA PRO A 257 -24.10 39.78 9.46
C PRO A 257 -25.28 39.10 8.74
N GLU A 258 -26.42 39.78 8.62
CA GLU A 258 -27.63 39.25 7.98
C GLU A 258 -27.44 39.10 6.46
N GLU A 259 -26.73 40.03 5.83
CA GLU A 259 -26.34 39.94 4.42
C GLU A 259 -25.37 38.78 4.19
N ALA A 260 -24.40 38.59 5.09
CA ALA A 260 -23.45 37.50 5.02
C ALA A 260 -24.14 36.14 5.14
N ASP A 261 -25.05 35.97 6.10
CA ASP A 261 -25.78 34.72 6.30
C ASP A 261 -26.70 34.41 5.11
N ARG A 262 -27.36 35.42 4.56
CA ARG A 262 -28.18 35.28 3.33
C ARG A 262 -27.32 34.87 2.13
N ALA A 263 -26.18 35.52 1.93
CA ALA A 263 -25.29 35.25 0.79
C ALA A 263 -24.66 33.85 0.88
N LYS A 264 -24.35 33.36 2.09
CA LYS A 264 -23.85 31.98 2.28
C LYS A 264 -24.90 30.94 1.91
N GLY A 265 -26.16 31.18 2.27
CA GLY A 265 -27.30 30.31 1.96
C GLY A 265 -27.77 30.37 0.50
N GLU A 266 -27.25 31.29 -0.31
CA GLU A 266 -27.61 31.41 -1.72
C GLU A 266 -26.99 30.28 -2.56
N SER A 267 -27.83 29.61 -3.37
CA SER A 267 -27.39 28.61 -4.34
C SER A 267 -27.16 29.29 -5.69
N LEU A 268 -25.92 29.25 -6.18
CA LEU A 268 -25.54 29.86 -7.44
C LEU A 268 -25.78 28.91 -8.62
N VAL A 269 -26.42 29.42 -9.66
CA VAL A 269 -26.58 28.71 -10.94
C VAL A 269 -25.52 29.25 -11.91
N PHE A 270 -24.62 28.37 -12.34
CA PHE A 270 -23.59 28.71 -13.32
C PHE A 270 -24.09 28.44 -14.75
N GLN A 271 -23.65 29.26 -15.69
CA GLN A 271 -23.87 29.02 -17.13
C GLN A 271 -23.14 27.74 -17.56
N LYS A 272 -23.69 27.03 -18.56
CA LYS A 272 -23.08 25.81 -19.08
C LYS A 272 -21.73 26.09 -19.76
N ALA A 273 -20.74 25.23 -19.50
CA ALA A 273 -19.46 25.28 -20.20
C ALA A 273 -19.63 25.05 -21.72
N SER A 274 -18.71 25.60 -22.52
CA SER A 274 -18.72 25.51 -23.99
C SER A 274 -18.69 24.05 -24.48
N GLU A 275 -19.50 23.73 -25.50
CA GLU A 275 -19.68 22.38 -26.05
C GLU A 275 -18.50 21.85 -26.90
N ASN A 276 -17.51 22.68 -27.25
CA ASN A 276 -16.40 22.31 -28.14
C ASN A 276 -15.22 21.62 -27.42
N ILE A 277 -15.48 20.89 -26.35
CA ILE A 277 -14.46 20.16 -25.58
C ILE A 277 -14.70 18.66 -25.66
N GLN A 278 -13.65 17.91 -25.97
CA GLN A 278 -13.67 16.45 -25.95
C GLN A 278 -12.91 15.94 -24.72
N ALA A 279 -13.37 14.82 -24.16
CA ALA A 279 -12.81 14.24 -22.93
C ALA A 279 -12.64 15.26 -21.79
N PRO A 280 -13.68 16.04 -21.43
CA PRO A 280 -13.54 17.23 -20.58
C PRO A 280 -12.89 16.95 -19.22
N HIS A 281 -13.22 15.83 -18.58
CA HIS A 281 -12.60 15.40 -17.32
C HIS A 281 -11.08 15.24 -17.44
N PHE A 282 -10.61 14.65 -18.53
CA PHE A 282 -9.19 14.48 -18.80
C PHE A 282 -8.53 15.80 -19.17
N VAL A 283 -9.16 16.61 -20.02
CA VAL A 283 -8.63 17.92 -20.43
C VAL A 283 -8.42 18.86 -19.25
N PHE A 284 -9.40 18.97 -18.34
CA PHE A 284 -9.26 19.82 -17.16
C PHE A 284 -8.21 19.26 -16.18
N TYR A 285 -8.08 17.95 -16.07
CA TYR A 285 -6.98 17.32 -15.34
C TYR A 285 -5.60 17.68 -15.94
N ILE A 286 -5.47 17.64 -17.28
CA ILE A 286 -4.24 18.09 -17.97
C ILE A 286 -3.97 19.57 -17.73
N LYS A 287 -5.01 20.42 -17.80
CA LYS A 287 -4.87 21.86 -17.56
C LYS A 287 -4.34 22.13 -16.16
N GLU A 288 -4.89 21.47 -15.14
CA GLU A 288 -4.42 21.61 -13.76
C GLU A 288 -2.95 21.23 -13.61
N LEU A 289 -2.51 20.11 -14.22
CA LEU A 289 -1.09 19.71 -14.24
C LEU A 289 -0.19 20.74 -14.92
N LEU A 290 -0.64 21.33 -16.03
CA LEU A 290 0.12 22.35 -16.75
C LEU A 290 0.17 23.67 -15.97
N ASP A 291 -0.92 24.05 -15.31
CA ASP A 291 -1.00 25.26 -14.49
C ASP A 291 -0.10 25.16 -13.25
N GLU A 292 -0.01 23.97 -12.65
CA GLU A 292 0.91 23.70 -11.53
C GLU A 292 2.39 23.82 -11.96
N GLU A 293 2.74 23.31 -13.14
CA GLU A 293 4.12 23.25 -13.64
C GLU A 293 4.58 24.55 -14.30
N TYR A 294 3.81 25.09 -15.25
CA TYR A 294 4.20 26.24 -16.08
C TYR A 294 3.53 27.57 -15.68
N GLY A 295 2.47 27.51 -14.88
CA GLY A 295 1.68 28.66 -14.47
C GLY A 295 0.59 29.05 -15.47
N GLU A 296 -0.54 29.53 -14.95
CA GLU A 296 -1.78 29.77 -15.71
C GLU A 296 -1.60 30.67 -16.94
N ARG A 297 -0.79 31.72 -16.85
CA ARG A 297 -0.57 32.64 -17.98
C ARG A 297 0.05 31.94 -19.18
N VAL A 298 1.02 31.05 -18.95
CA VAL A 298 1.67 30.30 -20.04
C VAL A 298 0.69 29.31 -20.65
N VAL A 299 -0.14 28.67 -19.82
CA VAL A 299 -1.13 27.71 -20.29
C VAL A 299 -2.26 28.40 -21.05
N ASP A 300 -2.75 29.54 -20.60
CA ASP A 300 -3.91 30.20 -21.20
C ASP A 300 -3.55 31.06 -22.42
N GLN A 301 -2.33 31.61 -22.48
CA GLN A 301 -1.91 32.60 -23.49
C GLN A 301 -0.59 32.27 -24.19
N GLY A 302 0.15 31.25 -23.75
CA GLY A 302 1.49 30.95 -24.24
C GLY A 302 1.54 30.06 -25.48
N GLY A 303 0.43 29.73 -26.14
CA GLY A 303 0.46 28.96 -27.38
C GLY A 303 1.08 27.56 -27.25
N LEU A 304 0.89 26.89 -26.10
CA LEU A 304 1.48 25.57 -25.89
C LEU A 304 0.82 24.55 -26.82
N LYS A 305 1.62 23.64 -27.38
CA LYS A 305 1.12 22.43 -28.01
C LYS A 305 1.40 21.24 -27.10
N VAL A 306 0.33 20.61 -26.62
CA VAL A 306 0.39 19.54 -25.63
C VAL A 306 -0.09 18.24 -26.26
N ILE A 307 0.78 17.23 -26.29
CA ILE A 307 0.44 15.87 -26.71
C ILE A 307 0.27 15.02 -25.46
N THR A 308 -0.90 14.42 -25.30
CA THR A 308 -1.28 13.66 -24.09
C THR A 308 -1.13 12.16 -24.29
N THR A 309 -1.49 11.35 -23.30
CA THR A 309 -1.54 9.88 -23.41
C THR A 309 -2.92 9.36 -23.84
N LEU A 310 -3.92 10.22 -23.98
CA LEU A 310 -5.30 9.82 -24.21
C LEU A 310 -5.45 9.14 -25.56
N ASP A 311 -6.03 7.94 -25.58
CA ASP A 311 -6.51 7.29 -26.79
C ASP A 311 -7.97 7.65 -27.01
N MET A 312 -8.25 8.45 -28.05
CA MET A 312 -9.60 8.95 -28.30
C MET A 312 -10.61 7.82 -28.60
N ASN A 313 -10.17 6.70 -29.20
CA ASN A 313 -11.07 5.57 -29.45
C ASN A 313 -11.47 4.89 -28.13
N LEU A 314 -10.52 4.67 -27.23
CA LEU A 314 -10.81 4.12 -25.91
C LEU A 314 -11.67 5.07 -25.08
N GLN A 315 -11.42 6.37 -25.16
CA GLN A 315 -12.24 7.39 -24.51
C GLN A 315 -13.70 7.33 -24.97
N LEU A 316 -13.95 7.27 -26.29
CA LEU A 316 -15.32 7.16 -26.82
C LEU A 316 -16.01 5.87 -26.37
N ILE A 317 -15.29 4.74 -26.40
CA ILE A 317 -15.82 3.46 -25.88
C ILE A 317 -16.21 3.59 -24.40
N ALA A 318 -15.40 4.27 -23.59
CA ALA A 318 -15.70 4.50 -22.17
C ALA A 318 -16.97 5.34 -21.97
N GLU A 319 -17.06 6.50 -22.64
CA GLU A 319 -18.19 7.42 -22.54
C GLU A 319 -19.51 6.77 -23.02
N GLU A 320 -19.49 6.09 -24.16
CA GLU A 320 -20.65 5.35 -24.67
C GLU A 320 -21.09 4.23 -23.73
N THR A 321 -20.13 3.48 -23.18
CA THR A 321 -20.44 2.40 -22.24
C THR A 321 -21.07 2.97 -20.98
N LEU A 322 -20.52 4.01 -20.38
CA LEU A 322 -21.09 4.64 -19.18
C LEU A 322 -22.51 5.17 -19.45
N LYS A 323 -22.72 5.86 -20.58
CA LYS A 323 -24.04 6.36 -21.00
C LYS A 323 -25.06 5.22 -21.15
N LYS A 324 -24.66 4.09 -21.77
CA LYS A 324 -25.53 2.91 -21.95
C LYS A 324 -26.01 2.32 -20.62
N TYR A 325 -25.18 2.32 -19.58
CA TYR A 325 -25.54 1.75 -18.28
C TYR A 325 -26.27 2.73 -17.35
N ARG A 326 -26.48 3.99 -17.76
CA ARG A 326 -27.11 5.04 -16.96
C ARG A 326 -28.42 4.62 -16.28
N ASP A 327 -29.35 4.04 -17.03
CA ASP A 327 -30.66 3.68 -16.47
C ASP A 327 -30.60 2.46 -15.55
N ARG A 328 -29.67 1.53 -15.80
CA ARG A 328 -29.42 0.40 -14.90
C ARG A 328 -28.84 0.87 -13.56
N LEU A 329 -27.96 1.88 -13.58
CA LEU A 329 -27.38 2.47 -12.36
C LEU A 329 -28.45 3.15 -11.49
N LYS A 330 -29.42 3.84 -12.09
CA LYS A 330 -30.55 4.47 -11.38
C LYS A 330 -31.37 3.47 -10.56
N VAL A 331 -31.54 2.24 -11.03
CA VAL A 331 -32.26 1.17 -10.27
C VAL A 331 -31.59 0.90 -8.92
N GLY A 332 -30.27 1.02 -8.87
CA GLY A 332 -29.47 0.89 -7.65
C GLY A 332 -29.44 2.16 -6.79
N GLY A 333 -29.96 3.29 -7.28
CA GLY A 333 -29.80 4.60 -6.63
C GLY A 333 -28.43 5.25 -6.90
N ALA A 334 -27.66 4.73 -7.86
CA ALA A 334 -26.45 5.37 -8.34
C ALA A 334 -26.81 6.43 -9.40
N LYS A 335 -26.40 7.67 -9.18
CA LYS A 335 -26.58 8.76 -10.16
C LYS A 335 -25.41 8.87 -11.13
N ASN A 336 -24.23 8.41 -10.72
CA ASN A 336 -22.99 8.64 -11.46
C ASN A 336 -22.07 7.39 -11.51
N ALA A 337 -21.11 7.44 -12.42
CA ALA A 337 -20.09 6.43 -12.63
C ALA A 337 -18.85 7.03 -13.31
N SER A 338 -17.69 6.45 -13.03
CA SER A 338 -16.40 6.89 -13.53
C SER A 338 -15.59 5.70 -14.02
N LEU A 339 -14.76 5.91 -15.05
CA LEU A 339 -13.89 4.90 -15.64
C LEU A 339 -12.50 5.49 -15.90
N VAL A 340 -11.47 4.75 -15.50
CA VAL A 340 -10.08 5.03 -15.85
C VAL A 340 -9.48 3.78 -16.48
N ALA A 341 -8.82 3.94 -17.62
CA ALA A 341 -8.08 2.87 -18.29
C ALA A 341 -6.61 3.27 -18.46
N MET A 342 -5.70 2.35 -18.15
CA MET A 342 -4.26 2.60 -18.13
C MET A 342 -3.47 1.45 -18.75
N ASN A 343 -2.33 1.79 -19.37
CA ASN A 343 -1.35 0.80 -19.79
C ASN A 343 -0.40 0.46 -18.61
N PRO A 344 -0.39 -0.79 -18.11
CA PRO A 344 0.42 -1.17 -16.96
C PRO A 344 1.93 -1.18 -17.24
N LYS A 345 2.34 -1.25 -18.52
CA LYS A 345 3.75 -1.34 -18.92
C LYS A 345 4.45 0.02 -19.00
N ASN A 346 3.69 1.12 -18.93
CA ASN A 346 4.27 2.46 -19.00
C ASN A 346 3.56 3.52 -18.14
N GLY A 347 2.42 3.20 -17.54
CA GLY A 347 1.66 4.10 -16.68
C GLY A 347 0.79 5.11 -17.45
N ASP A 348 0.69 5.01 -18.77
CA ASP A 348 -0.11 5.93 -19.58
C ASP A 348 -1.59 5.84 -19.24
N VAL A 349 -2.21 6.99 -18.98
CA VAL A 349 -3.66 7.12 -18.81
C VAL A 349 -4.29 7.20 -20.19
N LEU A 350 -4.88 6.09 -20.64
CA LEU A 350 -5.43 5.94 -21.99
C LEU A 350 -6.86 6.48 -22.09
N SER A 351 -7.63 6.43 -21.01
CA SER A 351 -8.97 7.01 -20.91
C SER A 351 -9.25 7.44 -19.47
N MET A 352 -9.94 8.58 -19.32
CA MET A 352 -10.42 9.09 -18.04
C MET A 352 -11.79 9.73 -18.24
N VAL A 353 -12.79 9.12 -17.62
CA VAL A 353 -14.16 9.63 -17.57
C VAL A 353 -14.54 9.77 -16.10
N GLY A 354 -14.72 11.01 -15.63
CA GLY A 354 -15.02 11.33 -14.24
C GLY A 354 -16.48 11.17 -13.85
N SER A 355 -17.39 11.16 -14.82
CA SER A 355 -18.84 11.06 -14.66
C SER A 355 -19.51 10.49 -15.92
N ILE A 356 -20.76 10.02 -15.82
CA ILE A 356 -21.53 9.48 -16.96
C ILE A 356 -21.71 10.51 -18.07
N ASP A 357 -21.97 11.76 -17.69
CA ASP A 357 -22.14 12.88 -18.60
C ASP A 357 -21.61 14.15 -17.93
N TYR A 358 -20.60 14.78 -18.53
CA TYR A 358 -19.96 15.96 -17.98
C TYR A 358 -20.89 17.17 -17.92
N PHE A 359 -21.80 17.32 -18.89
CA PHE A 359 -22.65 18.51 -19.02
C PHE A 359 -24.00 18.39 -18.32
N ASP A 360 -24.23 17.27 -17.64
CA ASP A 360 -25.46 16.99 -16.91
C ASP A 360 -25.36 17.51 -15.47
N ALA A 361 -25.98 18.66 -15.23
CA ALA A 361 -25.97 19.32 -13.92
C ALA A 361 -26.76 18.55 -12.85
N ASP A 362 -27.72 17.69 -13.21
CA ASP A 362 -28.56 16.96 -12.24
C ASP A 362 -27.78 15.87 -11.49
N ILE A 363 -26.61 15.50 -12.02
CA ILE A 363 -25.71 14.49 -11.46
C ILE A 363 -24.35 15.06 -11.06
N ASP A 364 -24.22 16.39 -11.02
CA ASP A 364 -22.95 17.10 -10.85
C ASP A 364 -21.89 16.59 -11.86
N GLY A 365 -22.26 16.55 -13.14
CA GLY A 365 -21.51 15.90 -14.20
C GLY A 365 -20.06 16.36 -14.34
N ASN A 366 -19.75 17.60 -13.99
CA ASN A 366 -18.40 18.14 -14.08
C ASN A 366 -17.47 17.71 -12.94
N VAL A 367 -18.01 17.06 -11.89
CA VAL A 367 -17.18 16.48 -10.82
C VAL A 367 -16.43 15.27 -11.36
N ASN A 368 -15.11 15.38 -11.40
CA ASN A 368 -14.24 14.27 -11.77
C ASN A 368 -14.01 13.32 -10.59
N VAL A 369 -14.82 12.27 -10.46
CA VAL A 369 -14.68 11.30 -9.36
C VAL A 369 -13.38 10.51 -9.44
N SER A 370 -12.74 10.43 -10.62
CA SER A 370 -11.53 9.63 -10.79
C SER A 370 -10.35 10.09 -9.91
N ILE A 371 -10.35 11.37 -9.53
CA ILE A 371 -9.34 12.03 -8.68
C ILE A 371 -9.86 12.42 -7.29
N ARG A 372 -11.10 12.03 -6.95
CA ARG A 372 -11.69 12.24 -5.61
C ARG A 372 -11.39 11.05 -4.70
N LYS A 373 -11.20 11.34 -3.40
CA LYS A 373 -11.04 10.32 -2.37
C LYS A 373 -12.38 9.65 -2.11
N ARG A 374 -12.40 8.33 -2.17
CA ARG A 374 -13.56 7.46 -1.93
C ARG A 374 -13.11 6.19 -1.22
N SER A 375 -13.99 5.56 -0.47
CA SER A 375 -13.67 4.26 0.14
C SER A 375 -13.61 3.18 -0.95
N PRO A 376 -12.50 2.42 -1.08
CA PRO A 376 -12.36 1.37 -2.09
C PRO A 376 -13.18 0.11 -1.77
N GLY A 377 -13.77 0.04 -0.57
CA GLY A 377 -14.38 -1.19 -0.04
C GLY A 377 -13.42 -2.38 -0.16
N SER A 378 -13.95 -3.53 -0.57
CA SER A 378 -13.17 -4.77 -0.76
C SER A 378 -12.13 -4.74 -1.90
N SER A 379 -12.05 -3.69 -2.73
CA SER A 379 -11.03 -3.61 -3.79
C SER A 379 -9.61 -3.39 -3.25
N ILE A 380 -9.47 -3.09 -1.95
CA ILE A 380 -8.16 -3.02 -1.26
C ILE A 380 -7.60 -4.40 -0.88
N LYS A 381 -8.44 -5.45 -0.85
CA LYS A 381 -8.04 -6.79 -0.37
C LYS A 381 -6.81 -7.37 -1.09
N PRO A 382 -6.65 -7.25 -2.42
CA PRO A 382 -5.48 -7.81 -3.10
C PRO A 382 -4.14 -7.32 -2.54
N PHE A 383 -4.04 -6.06 -2.14
CA PHE A 383 -2.81 -5.50 -1.53
C PHE A 383 -2.51 -6.13 -0.17
N VAL A 384 -3.55 -6.40 0.63
CA VAL A 384 -3.42 -7.06 1.93
C VAL A 384 -3.00 -8.52 1.78
N TYR A 385 -3.59 -9.24 0.81
CA TYR A 385 -3.21 -10.63 0.53
C TYR A 385 -1.80 -10.71 -0.06
N ALA A 386 -1.42 -9.78 -0.94
CA ALA A 386 -0.05 -9.66 -1.43
C ALA A 386 0.94 -9.44 -0.27
N ALA A 387 0.60 -8.58 0.71
CA ALA A 387 1.40 -8.38 1.90
C ALA A 387 1.54 -9.68 2.74
N ALA A 388 0.48 -10.46 2.88
CA ALA A 388 0.55 -11.77 3.55
C ALA A 388 1.43 -12.75 2.76
N PHE A 389 1.31 -12.78 1.44
CA PHE A 389 2.11 -13.66 0.59
C PHE A 389 3.61 -13.34 0.65
N GLN A 390 3.99 -12.07 0.73
CA GLN A 390 5.40 -11.68 0.96
C GLN A 390 5.94 -12.15 2.30
N LYS A 391 5.08 -12.35 3.31
CA LYS A 391 5.47 -12.94 4.59
C LYS A 391 5.60 -14.46 4.57
N GLY A 392 5.21 -15.11 3.47
CA GLY A 392 5.30 -16.55 3.30
C GLY A 392 4.00 -17.33 3.50
N TYR A 393 2.86 -16.64 3.66
CA TYR A 393 1.54 -17.24 3.44
C TYR A 393 1.34 -17.55 1.96
N ARG A 394 0.38 -18.42 1.62
CA ARG A 394 0.17 -18.89 0.24
C ARG A 394 -1.31 -18.86 -0.14
N PRO A 395 -1.66 -18.85 -1.43
CA PRO A 395 -3.06 -18.96 -1.86
C PRO A 395 -3.81 -20.16 -1.25
N GLU A 396 -3.10 -21.26 -0.98
CA GLU A 396 -3.66 -22.48 -0.40
C GLU A 396 -3.92 -22.36 1.10
N THR A 397 -3.34 -21.38 1.79
CA THR A 397 -3.44 -21.23 3.25
C THR A 397 -4.89 -21.22 3.70
N ILE A 398 -5.24 -22.09 4.66
CA ILE A 398 -6.60 -22.18 5.21
C ILE A 398 -6.80 -21.14 6.31
N LEU A 399 -7.90 -20.41 6.20
CA LEU A 399 -8.46 -19.51 7.20
C LEU A 399 -9.85 -19.98 7.59
N VAL A 400 -10.33 -19.57 8.77
CA VAL A 400 -11.67 -19.93 9.26
C VAL A 400 -12.59 -18.74 9.11
N ASP A 401 -13.52 -18.84 8.16
CA ASP A 401 -14.63 -17.91 7.97
C ASP A 401 -15.76 -18.24 8.95
N ALA A 402 -15.62 -17.71 10.16
CA ALA A 402 -16.59 -17.84 11.24
C ALA A 402 -16.79 -16.49 11.94
N GLU A 403 -17.98 -16.24 12.46
CA GLU A 403 -18.30 -14.99 13.16
C GLU A 403 -17.30 -14.73 14.30
N THR A 404 -16.48 -13.69 14.13
CA THR A 404 -15.32 -13.42 14.99
C THR A 404 -15.37 -11.98 15.50
N ASP A 405 -15.19 -11.79 16.80
CA ASP A 405 -14.89 -10.49 17.41
C ASP A 405 -13.38 -10.25 17.35
N PHE A 406 -12.96 -9.25 16.58
CA PHE A 406 -11.54 -8.88 16.45
C PHE A 406 -11.06 -7.93 17.56
N GLY A 407 -11.87 -7.76 18.60
CA GLY A 407 -11.61 -6.90 19.75
C GLY A 407 -12.40 -5.60 19.69
N GLN A 408 -12.69 -5.03 20.86
CA GLN A 408 -13.47 -3.79 21.02
C GLN A 408 -14.87 -3.85 20.37
N GLY A 409 -15.44 -5.05 20.20
CA GLY A 409 -16.75 -5.26 19.58
C GLY A 409 -16.75 -5.17 18.05
N TYR A 410 -15.58 -5.22 17.40
CA TYR A 410 -15.49 -5.21 15.95
C TYR A 410 -15.78 -6.61 15.37
N ILE A 411 -17.03 -6.82 14.96
CA ILE A 411 -17.56 -8.09 14.42
C ILE A 411 -17.99 -7.87 12.95
N PRO A 412 -17.08 -7.95 11.97
CA PRO A 412 -17.43 -7.80 10.56
C PRO A 412 -18.30 -8.98 10.09
N LYS A 413 -19.21 -8.71 9.14
CA LYS A 413 -20.05 -9.73 8.50
C LYS A 413 -19.68 -9.90 7.04
N ASN A 414 -19.86 -11.09 6.50
CA ASN A 414 -19.79 -11.31 5.05
C ASN A 414 -20.99 -10.68 4.34
N TYR A 415 -20.84 -10.42 3.05
CA TYR A 415 -21.89 -9.79 2.24
C TYR A 415 -23.16 -10.65 2.14
N ASP A 416 -22.99 -11.96 2.03
CA ASP A 416 -24.07 -12.96 2.02
C ASP A 416 -24.62 -13.28 3.42
N LEU A 417 -24.04 -12.68 4.47
CA LEU A 417 -24.36 -12.94 5.88
C LEU A 417 -24.13 -14.39 6.32
N GLN A 418 -23.42 -15.19 5.53
CA GLN A 418 -23.12 -16.59 5.82
C GLN A 418 -21.71 -16.76 6.37
N GLN A 419 -21.46 -17.94 6.95
CA GLN A 419 -20.16 -18.39 7.42
C GLN A 419 -19.78 -19.64 6.64
N HIS A 420 -18.60 -19.64 6.03
CA HIS A 420 -18.17 -20.71 5.12
C HIS A 420 -17.19 -21.70 5.78
N GLY A 421 -16.77 -21.46 7.02
CA GLY A 421 -15.87 -22.36 7.73
C GLY A 421 -14.44 -22.34 7.19
N PRO A 422 -13.73 -23.48 7.13
CA PRO A 422 -12.37 -23.51 6.59
C PRO A 422 -12.38 -23.22 5.08
N VAL A 423 -11.76 -22.09 4.70
CA VAL A 423 -11.62 -21.65 3.31
C VAL A 423 -10.16 -21.32 3.01
N SER A 424 -9.71 -21.59 1.79
CA SER A 424 -8.38 -21.15 1.36
C SER A 424 -8.32 -19.62 1.18
N MET A 425 -7.14 -19.01 1.32
CA MET A 425 -6.92 -17.60 0.99
C MET A 425 -7.29 -17.29 -0.47
N ARG A 426 -7.10 -18.26 -1.39
CA ARG A 426 -7.57 -18.20 -2.78
C ARG A 426 -9.07 -18.01 -2.85
N GLN A 427 -9.85 -18.89 -2.23
CA GLN A 427 -11.31 -18.79 -2.21
C GLN A 427 -11.76 -17.51 -1.50
N ALA A 428 -11.16 -17.17 -0.37
CA ALA A 428 -11.54 -15.98 0.39
C ALA A 428 -11.30 -14.67 -0.38
N LEU A 429 -10.17 -14.53 -1.08
CA LEU A 429 -9.90 -13.35 -1.90
C LEU A 429 -10.78 -13.33 -3.16
N ALA A 430 -10.90 -14.46 -3.85
CA ALA A 430 -11.66 -14.58 -5.10
C ALA A 430 -13.16 -14.32 -4.87
N SER A 431 -13.74 -14.88 -3.80
CA SER A 431 -15.13 -14.68 -3.36
C SER A 431 -15.32 -13.42 -2.51
N SER A 432 -14.24 -12.72 -2.16
CA SER A 432 -14.25 -11.46 -1.42
C SER A 432 -14.86 -11.56 0.00
N TYR A 433 -14.65 -12.66 0.72
CA TYR A 433 -15.11 -12.81 2.10
C TYR A 433 -14.46 -11.78 3.03
N ASN A 434 -15.22 -11.26 4.00
CA ASN A 434 -14.80 -10.17 4.86
C ASN A 434 -14.01 -10.68 6.06
N ILE A 435 -14.49 -11.71 6.74
CA ILE A 435 -13.87 -12.20 7.98
C ILE A 435 -12.45 -12.74 7.71
N PRO A 436 -12.20 -13.62 6.72
CA PRO A 436 -10.84 -14.07 6.41
C PRO A 436 -9.93 -12.95 5.92
N ALA A 437 -10.48 -11.91 5.28
CA ALA A 437 -9.69 -10.75 4.87
C ALA A 437 -9.20 -9.93 6.08
N VAL A 438 -10.02 -9.80 7.12
CA VAL A 438 -9.61 -9.18 8.39
C VAL A 438 -8.56 -10.03 9.11
N GLN A 439 -8.72 -11.35 9.13
CA GLN A 439 -7.68 -12.27 9.60
C GLN A 439 -6.38 -12.07 8.81
N THR A 440 -6.47 -12.00 7.47
CA THR A 440 -5.30 -11.80 6.59
C THR A 440 -4.60 -10.47 6.87
N LEU A 441 -5.33 -9.38 7.08
CA LEU A 441 -4.74 -8.09 7.47
C LEU A 441 -4.04 -8.18 8.82
N TYR A 442 -4.64 -8.87 9.78
CA TYR A 442 -3.99 -9.11 11.06
C TYR A 442 -2.67 -9.87 10.87
N LEU A 443 -2.66 -10.97 10.11
CA LEU A 443 -1.46 -11.78 9.84
C LEU A 443 -0.39 -11.01 9.04
N ALA A 444 -0.80 -10.26 8.02
CA ALA A 444 0.09 -9.39 7.26
C ALA A 444 0.67 -8.25 8.13
N GLY A 445 -0.12 -7.75 9.09
CA GLY A 445 0.19 -6.56 9.87
C GLY A 445 -0.23 -5.29 9.16
N VAL A 446 -1.02 -4.46 9.84
CA VAL A 446 -1.65 -3.26 9.25
C VAL A 446 -0.62 -2.31 8.64
N LYS A 447 0.41 -1.94 9.41
CA LYS A 447 1.48 -1.04 8.97
C LYS A 447 2.17 -1.54 7.70
N TYR A 448 2.58 -2.81 7.69
CA TYR A 448 3.25 -3.42 6.53
C TYR A 448 2.35 -3.43 5.29
N ALA A 449 1.06 -3.74 5.46
CA ALA A 449 0.10 -3.72 4.36
C ALA A 449 -0.13 -2.30 3.80
N VAL A 450 -0.20 -1.28 4.66
CA VAL A 450 -0.30 0.13 4.24
C VAL A 450 0.95 0.57 3.49
N GLU A 451 2.14 0.30 4.04
CA GLU A 451 3.43 0.66 3.42
C GLU A 451 3.59 0.00 2.04
N LEU A 452 3.23 -1.28 1.91
CA LEU A 452 3.25 -1.97 0.62
C LEU A 452 2.25 -1.36 -0.36
N ALA A 453 1.02 -1.07 0.09
CA ALA A 453 0.00 -0.46 -0.76
C ALA A 453 0.40 0.97 -1.23
N GLN A 454 1.06 1.75 -0.37
CA GLN A 454 1.65 3.05 -0.73
C GLN A 454 2.74 2.89 -1.79
N LYS A 455 3.66 1.93 -1.59
CA LYS A 455 4.74 1.62 -2.55
C LYS A 455 4.17 1.21 -3.92
N MET A 456 3.03 0.53 -3.93
CA MET A 456 2.32 0.17 -5.16
C MET A 456 1.55 1.33 -5.82
N GLY A 457 1.38 2.46 -5.13
CA GLY A 457 0.82 3.69 -5.71
C GLY A 457 -0.40 4.26 -4.99
N LEU A 458 -0.88 3.67 -3.90
CA LEU A 458 -1.99 4.21 -3.11
C LEU A 458 -1.53 5.33 -2.17
N ALA A 459 -1.09 6.44 -2.75
CA ALA A 459 -0.47 7.56 -2.04
C ALA A 459 -1.39 8.27 -1.02
N THR A 460 -2.71 8.13 -1.15
CA THR A 460 -3.69 8.71 -0.22
C THR A 460 -3.72 8.03 1.14
N LEU A 461 -3.24 6.77 1.23
CA LEU A 461 -3.16 6.02 2.48
C LEU A 461 -2.00 6.54 3.31
N THR A 462 -2.17 7.70 3.94
CA THR A 462 -1.13 8.41 4.69
C THR A 462 -1.13 8.05 6.16
N ASP A 463 0.03 8.11 6.82
CA ASP A 463 0.18 7.83 8.25
C ASP A 463 -0.28 6.41 8.65
N PRO A 464 0.55 5.36 8.46
CA PRO A 464 0.16 3.97 8.70
C PRO A 464 -0.44 3.67 10.09
N ASP A 465 -0.07 4.45 11.11
CA ASP A 465 -0.49 4.23 12.50
C ASP A 465 -1.95 4.65 12.74
N ARG A 466 -2.57 5.42 11.83
CA ARG A 466 -3.99 5.80 11.90
C ARG A 466 -4.95 4.68 11.52
N TYR A 467 -4.46 3.63 10.85
CA TYR A 467 -5.30 2.60 10.27
C TYR A 467 -5.45 1.40 11.21
N GLY A 468 -6.67 0.86 11.28
CA GLY A 468 -6.99 -0.36 12.01
C GLY A 468 -7.34 -1.53 11.09
N LEU A 469 -7.85 -2.60 11.69
CA LEU A 469 -8.29 -3.80 10.96
C LEU A 469 -9.45 -3.54 9.97
N SER A 470 -10.19 -2.45 10.12
CA SER A 470 -11.23 -2.03 9.17
C SER A 470 -10.68 -1.58 7.81
N LEU A 471 -9.38 -1.31 7.68
CA LEU A 471 -8.73 -0.90 6.43
C LEU A 471 -9.03 -1.87 5.29
N VAL A 472 -8.94 -3.18 5.53
CA VAL A 472 -9.13 -4.22 4.49
C VAL A 472 -10.56 -4.28 3.94
N LEU A 473 -11.51 -3.62 4.61
CA LEU A 473 -12.90 -3.47 4.17
C LEU A 473 -13.20 -2.06 3.64
N GLY A 474 -12.17 -1.23 3.42
CA GLY A 474 -12.31 0.12 2.87
C GLY A 474 -12.18 1.25 3.89
N GLY A 475 -11.65 1.00 5.09
CA GLY A 475 -11.43 2.01 6.13
C GLY A 475 -10.40 3.12 5.81
N GLY A 476 -9.92 3.21 4.57
CA GLY A 476 -9.05 4.27 4.08
C GLY A 476 -9.45 4.67 2.66
N GLU A 477 -9.52 5.97 2.38
CA GLU A 477 -9.99 6.48 1.10
C GLU A 477 -8.87 6.58 0.06
N VAL A 478 -9.20 6.27 -1.20
CA VAL A 478 -8.29 6.29 -2.34
C VAL A 478 -8.94 6.97 -3.55
N ARG A 479 -8.13 7.35 -4.53
CA ARG A 479 -8.60 7.82 -5.84
C ARG A 479 -8.72 6.65 -6.80
N LEU A 480 -9.70 6.68 -7.71
CA LEU A 480 -9.83 5.66 -8.75
C LEU A 480 -8.59 5.59 -9.65
N LEU A 481 -8.01 6.74 -9.99
CA LEU A 481 -6.77 6.83 -10.76
C LEU A 481 -5.62 6.06 -10.06
N ASP A 482 -5.40 6.33 -8.77
CA ASP A 482 -4.35 5.69 -7.97
C ASP A 482 -4.59 4.18 -7.82
N LEU A 483 -5.84 3.79 -7.57
CA LEU A 483 -6.23 2.39 -7.45
C LEU A 483 -6.03 1.62 -8.76
N THR A 484 -6.40 2.22 -9.89
CA THR A 484 -6.21 1.62 -11.22
C THR A 484 -4.72 1.47 -11.54
N SER A 485 -3.92 2.50 -11.26
CA SER A 485 -2.46 2.44 -11.41
C SER A 485 -1.84 1.36 -10.53
N ALA A 486 -2.27 1.23 -9.27
CA ALA A 486 -1.76 0.24 -8.33
C ALA A 486 -2.10 -1.21 -8.74
N TYR A 487 -3.24 -1.45 -9.39
CA TYR A 487 -3.55 -2.75 -10.00
C TYR A 487 -2.65 -3.06 -11.21
N GLY A 488 -2.12 -2.03 -11.88
CA GLY A 488 -1.08 -2.15 -12.90
C GLY A 488 0.17 -2.87 -12.43
N VAL A 489 0.51 -2.75 -11.15
CA VAL A 489 1.63 -3.49 -10.54
C VAL A 489 1.41 -5.00 -10.61
N PHE A 490 0.19 -5.49 -10.37
CA PHE A 490 -0.12 -6.92 -10.52
C PHE A 490 -0.07 -7.35 -11.99
N ALA A 491 -0.64 -6.53 -12.89
CA ALA A 491 -0.64 -6.80 -14.34
C ALA A 491 0.78 -6.87 -14.94
N ASN A 492 1.74 -6.20 -14.30
CA ASN A 492 3.11 -6.04 -14.78
C ASN A 492 4.15 -6.68 -13.84
N GLU A 493 3.80 -7.85 -13.27
CA GLU A 493 4.70 -8.69 -12.47
C GLU A 493 5.45 -7.97 -11.34
N GLY A 494 4.78 -7.02 -10.69
CA GLY A 494 5.32 -6.30 -9.53
C GLY A 494 6.04 -4.99 -9.86
N VAL A 495 6.16 -4.63 -11.14
CA VAL A 495 6.78 -3.39 -11.58
C VAL A 495 5.75 -2.27 -11.67
N ARG A 496 6.03 -1.16 -10.98
CA ARG A 496 5.21 0.04 -10.96
C ARG A 496 5.74 1.09 -11.93
N PHE A 497 4.84 1.58 -12.78
CA PHE A 497 5.02 2.82 -13.53
C PHE A 497 4.08 3.89 -12.95
N PRO A 498 4.59 5.07 -12.56
CA PRO A 498 3.74 6.19 -12.16
C PRO A 498 2.76 6.57 -13.25
N SER A 499 1.58 7.05 -12.88
CA SER A 499 0.60 7.55 -13.85
C SER A 499 1.19 8.68 -14.69
N ARG A 500 1.08 8.55 -16.01
CA ARG A 500 1.53 9.54 -16.99
C ARG A 500 0.35 9.96 -17.86
N ALA A 501 0.15 11.27 -17.99
CA ALA A 501 -0.97 11.85 -18.75
C ALA A 501 -0.51 12.77 -19.89
N ILE A 502 0.72 13.28 -19.81
CA ILE A 502 1.35 14.17 -20.80
C ILE A 502 2.56 13.45 -21.40
N LEU A 503 2.67 13.44 -22.73
CA LEU A 503 3.81 12.89 -23.47
C LEU A 503 4.77 13.99 -23.92
N LYS A 504 4.24 15.13 -24.37
CA LYS A 504 5.05 16.22 -24.92
C LYS A 504 4.39 17.58 -24.70
N VAL A 505 5.20 18.59 -24.38
CA VAL A 505 4.81 20.01 -24.35
C VAL A 505 5.79 20.81 -25.20
N GLU A 506 5.27 21.51 -26.20
CA GLU A 506 6.01 22.40 -27.09
C GLU A 506 5.52 23.84 -26.91
N HIS A 507 6.43 24.80 -27.06
CA HIS A 507 6.14 26.23 -27.09
C HIS A 507 6.82 26.84 -28.33
N GLY A 508 6.04 27.11 -29.37
CA GLY A 508 6.58 27.48 -30.67
C GLY A 508 7.50 26.41 -31.25
N LYS A 509 8.80 26.70 -31.38
CA LYS A 509 9.84 25.75 -31.84
C LYS A 509 10.56 25.02 -30.70
N GLU A 510 10.34 25.43 -29.46
CA GLU A 510 11.00 24.88 -28.28
C GLU A 510 10.21 23.68 -27.75
N THR A 511 10.92 22.62 -27.37
CA THR A 511 10.33 21.48 -26.66
C THR A 511 10.62 21.65 -25.17
N LEU A 512 9.58 21.95 -24.39
CA LEU A 512 9.69 22.15 -22.93
C LEU A 512 9.75 20.81 -22.19
N PHE A 513 9.04 19.81 -22.69
CA PHE A 513 8.96 18.47 -22.12
C PHE A 513 8.70 17.45 -23.22
N ASP A 514 9.44 16.33 -23.24
CA ASP A 514 9.20 15.23 -24.17
C ASP A 514 9.65 13.89 -23.58
N VAL A 515 8.68 13.01 -23.36
CA VAL A 515 8.88 11.60 -22.99
C VAL A 515 8.17 10.67 -23.97
N SER A 516 7.80 11.18 -25.15
CA SER A 516 7.10 10.42 -26.19
C SER A 516 7.96 9.32 -26.80
N LYS A 517 9.29 9.50 -26.75
CA LYS A 517 10.29 8.56 -27.28
C LYS A 517 11.08 7.82 -26.22
N GLU A 518 10.98 8.24 -24.96
CA GLU A 518 11.68 7.58 -23.88
C GLU A 518 10.90 6.32 -23.47
N PRO A 519 11.53 5.14 -23.39
CA PRO A 519 10.95 4.07 -22.60
C PRO A 519 10.75 4.65 -21.19
N PRO A 520 9.59 4.41 -20.55
CA PRO A 520 9.31 4.97 -19.23
C PRO A 520 10.50 4.65 -18.31
N LYS A 521 10.95 5.62 -17.50
CA LYS A 521 12.01 5.42 -16.50
C LYS A 521 11.86 4.03 -15.89
N THR A 522 12.95 3.25 -15.85
CA THR A 522 12.97 1.84 -15.40
C THR A 522 12.01 1.67 -14.23
N GLY A 523 10.88 1.01 -14.47
CA GLY A 523 9.79 0.93 -13.48
C GLY A 523 10.32 0.46 -12.13
N GLU A 524 9.72 0.95 -11.05
CA GLU A 524 10.14 0.58 -9.71
C GLU A 524 9.59 -0.81 -9.37
N ILE A 525 10.43 -1.72 -8.89
CA ILE A 525 9.96 -3.01 -8.34
C ILE A 525 9.22 -2.70 -7.03
N ALA A 526 7.90 -2.58 -7.11
CA ALA A 526 7.03 -2.30 -5.98
C ALA A 526 6.68 -3.57 -5.21
N LEU A 527 6.52 -4.68 -5.92
CA LEU A 527 6.15 -5.99 -5.38
C LEU A 527 7.04 -7.09 -5.99
N GLU A 528 7.32 -8.14 -5.23
CA GLU A 528 8.07 -9.30 -5.75
C GLU A 528 7.29 -9.98 -6.89
N PRO A 529 7.93 -10.34 -8.02
CA PRO A 529 7.25 -10.93 -9.17
C PRO A 529 6.44 -12.17 -8.84
N GLN A 530 6.98 -13.06 -8.00
CA GLN A 530 6.27 -14.27 -7.57
C GLN A 530 5.00 -13.93 -6.77
N THR A 531 5.04 -12.89 -5.93
CA THR A 531 3.83 -12.44 -5.22
C THR A 531 2.81 -11.84 -6.18
N ALA A 532 3.25 -11.03 -7.15
CA ALA A 532 2.35 -10.50 -8.18
C ALA A 532 1.66 -11.62 -8.95
N ARG A 533 2.41 -12.64 -9.40
CA ARG A 533 1.89 -13.82 -10.11
C ARG A 533 0.90 -14.62 -9.26
N MET A 534 1.20 -14.87 -7.98
CA MET A 534 0.26 -15.54 -7.07
C MET A 534 -1.04 -14.75 -6.88
N THR A 535 -0.96 -13.43 -6.69
CA THR A 535 -2.15 -12.58 -6.56
C THR A 535 -2.96 -12.55 -7.85
N THR A 536 -2.31 -12.42 -9.01
CA THR A 536 -2.97 -12.46 -10.32
C THR A 536 -3.63 -13.81 -10.58
N ASP A 537 -2.97 -14.92 -10.25
CA ASP A 537 -3.52 -16.27 -10.40
C ASP A 537 -4.82 -16.45 -9.59
N VAL A 538 -4.84 -15.98 -8.34
CA VAL A 538 -6.07 -15.97 -7.52
C VAL A 538 -7.16 -15.06 -8.14
N LEU A 539 -6.79 -13.86 -8.58
CA LEU A 539 -7.72 -12.90 -9.17
C LEU A 539 -8.18 -13.26 -10.59
N ALA A 540 -7.55 -14.21 -11.26
CA ALA A 540 -7.94 -14.75 -12.57
C ALA A 540 -8.79 -16.03 -12.44
N ASP A 541 -8.74 -16.70 -11.29
CA ASP A 541 -9.47 -17.95 -11.04
C ASP A 541 -10.99 -17.75 -10.91
N ASN A 542 -11.71 -18.09 -11.97
CA ASN A 542 -13.17 -18.01 -12.00
C ASN A 542 -13.84 -19.16 -11.22
N SER A 543 -13.19 -20.32 -11.08
CA SER A 543 -13.72 -21.43 -10.29
C SER A 543 -13.77 -21.06 -8.81
N ALA A 544 -12.70 -20.45 -8.30
CA ALA A 544 -12.60 -20.04 -6.91
C ALA A 544 -13.67 -19.03 -6.47
N ARG A 545 -14.20 -18.22 -7.40
CA ARG A 545 -15.20 -17.18 -7.12
C ARG A 545 -16.64 -17.58 -7.48
N ALA A 546 -16.83 -18.72 -8.14
CA ALA A 546 -18.11 -19.11 -8.73
C ALA A 546 -19.22 -19.29 -7.68
N ALA A 547 -18.86 -19.66 -6.45
CA ALA A 547 -19.81 -19.78 -5.34
C ALA A 547 -20.55 -18.47 -5.04
N VAL A 548 -19.90 -17.31 -5.20
CA VAL A 548 -20.48 -15.99 -4.91
C VAL A 548 -20.97 -15.29 -6.17
N PHE A 549 -20.21 -15.34 -7.27
CA PHE A 549 -20.52 -14.55 -8.48
C PHE A 549 -21.11 -15.36 -9.63
N GLY A 550 -21.17 -16.69 -9.50
CA GLY A 550 -21.53 -17.62 -10.57
C GLY A 550 -20.42 -17.80 -11.61
N SER A 551 -20.49 -18.90 -12.36
CA SER A 551 -19.49 -19.23 -13.39
C SER A 551 -19.51 -18.28 -14.60
N ASN A 552 -20.65 -17.63 -14.87
CA ASN A 552 -20.83 -16.67 -15.97
C ASN A 552 -20.81 -15.21 -15.47
N SER A 553 -19.89 -14.89 -14.56
CA SER A 553 -19.80 -13.56 -13.97
C SER A 553 -19.23 -12.51 -14.94
N ALA A 554 -19.63 -11.25 -14.75
CA ALA A 554 -19.07 -10.09 -15.48
C ALA A 554 -17.58 -9.82 -15.16
N LEU A 555 -16.96 -10.61 -14.29
CA LEU A 555 -15.55 -10.51 -13.91
C LEU A 555 -14.63 -11.32 -14.84
N THR A 556 -15.14 -11.81 -15.97
CA THR A 556 -14.40 -12.60 -16.96
C THR A 556 -14.59 -12.07 -18.38
N LEU A 557 -13.56 -12.15 -19.21
CA LEU A 557 -13.60 -11.71 -20.61
C LEU A 557 -13.74 -12.89 -21.60
N GLY A 558 -14.44 -13.94 -21.19
CA GLY A 558 -14.60 -15.16 -21.99
C GLY A 558 -13.28 -15.92 -22.14
N ILE A 559 -12.83 -16.15 -23.38
CA ILE A 559 -11.58 -16.87 -23.66
C ILE A 559 -10.31 -16.09 -23.31
N ARG A 560 -10.43 -14.76 -23.14
CA ARG A 560 -9.29 -13.90 -22.81
C ARG A 560 -9.03 -13.97 -21.30
N PRO A 561 -7.85 -14.41 -20.85
CA PRO A 561 -7.49 -14.38 -19.44
C PRO A 561 -7.57 -12.96 -18.89
N SER A 562 -8.26 -12.79 -17.77
CA SER A 562 -8.43 -11.51 -17.10
C SER A 562 -8.48 -11.71 -15.60
N ALA A 563 -7.81 -10.83 -14.86
CA ALA A 563 -7.91 -10.78 -13.42
C ALA A 563 -8.79 -9.59 -13.01
N ALA A 564 -9.65 -9.75 -12.01
CA ALA A 564 -10.54 -8.68 -11.59
C ALA A 564 -10.91 -8.79 -10.12
N LYS A 565 -11.18 -7.65 -9.50
CA LYS A 565 -11.67 -7.56 -8.12
C LYS A 565 -12.75 -6.49 -8.00
N THR A 566 -13.81 -6.86 -7.31
CA THR A 566 -14.91 -5.96 -6.93
C THR A 566 -14.62 -5.27 -5.60
N GLY A 567 -15.25 -4.11 -5.41
CA GLY A 567 -15.35 -3.42 -4.12
C GLY A 567 -16.78 -2.93 -3.90
N THR A 568 -17.27 -3.07 -2.68
CA THR A 568 -18.52 -2.48 -2.23
C THR A 568 -18.28 -1.96 -0.82
N THR A 569 -18.72 -0.74 -0.53
CA THR A 569 -18.65 -0.16 0.82
C THR A 569 -19.84 -0.62 1.66
N GLN A 570 -19.68 -0.69 2.98
CA GLN A 570 -20.69 -1.26 3.88
C GLN A 570 -22.04 -0.51 3.82
N ASP A 571 -22.00 0.82 3.65
CA ASP A 571 -23.17 1.68 3.50
C ASP A 571 -23.67 1.80 2.04
N PHE A 572 -23.12 0.98 1.12
CA PHE A 572 -23.43 1.04 -0.31
C PHE A 572 -23.21 2.43 -0.93
N ARG A 573 -22.21 3.18 -0.48
CA ARG A 573 -21.87 4.50 -1.07
C ARG A 573 -21.09 4.39 -2.36
N ASP A 574 -20.27 3.34 -2.48
CA ASP A 574 -19.35 3.14 -3.59
C ASP A 574 -19.39 1.69 -4.07
N GLY A 575 -19.57 1.52 -5.38
CA GLY A 575 -19.38 0.26 -6.09
C GLY A 575 -18.17 0.34 -7.02
N TRP A 576 -17.27 -0.63 -6.91
CA TRP A 576 -16.02 -0.68 -7.66
C TRP A 576 -15.87 -1.99 -8.42
N THR A 577 -15.22 -1.93 -9.57
CA THR A 577 -14.56 -3.08 -10.19
C THR A 577 -13.25 -2.60 -10.81
N VAL A 578 -12.15 -3.23 -10.43
CA VAL A 578 -10.85 -3.00 -11.05
C VAL A 578 -10.36 -4.33 -11.60
N GLY A 579 -10.00 -4.36 -12.87
CA GLY A 579 -9.56 -5.57 -13.52
C GLY A 579 -8.64 -5.30 -14.69
N TYR A 580 -7.86 -6.30 -15.06
CA TYR A 580 -6.73 -6.15 -15.95
C TYR A 580 -6.47 -7.39 -16.80
N THR A 581 -5.73 -7.12 -17.87
CA THR A 581 -4.97 -8.05 -18.72
C THR A 581 -3.50 -7.59 -18.72
N PRO A 582 -2.55 -8.34 -19.29
CA PRO A 582 -1.15 -7.92 -19.31
C PRO A 582 -0.88 -6.56 -19.98
N SER A 583 -1.78 -6.08 -20.85
CA SER A 583 -1.60 -4.79 -21.57
C SER A 583 -2.63 -3.71 -21.24
N LEU A 584 -3.64 -3.97 -20.40
CA LEU A 584 -4.66 -2.98 -20.06
C LEU A 584 -5.20 -3.21 -18.66
N VAL A 585 -5.23 -2.15 -17.84
CA VAL A 585 -5.89 -2.12 -16.54
C VAL A 585 -7.01 -1.10 -16.59
N THR A 586 -8.19 -1.48 -16.10
CA THR A 586 -9.34 -0.60 -16.06
C THR A 586 -9.98 -0.65 -14.68
N GLY A 587 -10.20 0.52 -14.10
CA GLY A 587 -11.01 0.70 -12.91
C GLY A 587 -12.32 1.40 -13.25
N VAL A 588 -13.41 0.92 -12.65
CA VAL A 588 -14.75 1.50 -12.74
C VAL A 588 -15.27 1.75 -11.34
N TRP A 589 -15.82 2.94 -11.13
CA TRP A 589 -16.56 3.35 -9.94
C TRP A 589 -18.00 3.68 -10.30
N THR A 590 -18.93 3.41 -9.39
CA THR A 590 -20.35 3.79 -9.47
C THR A 590 -20.81 4.29 -8.10
N GLY A 591 -21.54 5.40 -8.05
CA GLY A 591 -21.98 6.00 -6.80
C GLY A 591 -22.62 7.39 -6.99
N ASN A 592 -22.64 8.17 -5.91
CA ASN A 592 -23.17 9.53 -5.89
C ASN A 592 -22.07 10.53 -5.50
N ASN A 593 -22.02 11.67 -6.19
CA ASN A 593 -20.96 12.68 -5.99
C ASN A 593 -21.01 13.31 -4.60
N ASP A 594 -22.21 13.45 -4.03
CA ASP A 594 -22.46 13.91 -2.65
C ASP A 594 -22.20 12.85 -1.56
N ASN A 595 -21.68 11.67 -1.94
CA ASN A 595 -21.46 10.53 -1.05
C ASN A 595 -22.75 9.94 -0.43
N SER A 596 -23.93 10.28 -0.94
CA SER A 596 -25.19 9.71 -0.46
C SER A 596 -25.24 8.19 -0.73
N PRO A 597 -25.79 7.40 0.20
CA PRO A 597 -25.82 5.94 0.07
C PRO A 597 -26.73 5.50 -1.09
N MET A 598 -26.34 4.42 -1.76
CA MET A 598 -27.17 3.71 -2.72
C MET A 598 -27.98 2.60 -2.02
N ASN A 599 -28.72 1.80 -2.77
CA ASN A 599 -29.45 0.64 -2.23
C ASN A 599 -28.68 -0.68 -2.40
N GLY A 600 -29.16 -1.76 -1.77
CA GLY A 600 -28.51 -3.07 -1.79
C GLY A 600 -28.35 -3.74 -3.17
N LYS A 601 -28.95 -3.19 -4.23
CA LYS A 601 -28.74 -3.64 -5.62
C LYS A 601 -27.49 -3.01 -6.26
N SER A 602 -26.79 -2.14 -5.54
CA SER A 602 -25.62 -1.37 -6.02
C SER A 602 -24.27 -1.95 -5.64
N ALA A 603 -24.21 -3.22 -5.28
CA ALA A 603 -22.92 -3.88 -5.10
C ALA A 603 -22.08 -3.75 -6.39
N GLY A 604 -20.76 -3.56 -6.25
CA GLY A 604 -19.87 -3.34 -7.40
C GLY A 604 -19.96 -4.44 -8.47
N ALA A 605 -20.30 -5.67 -8.07
CA ALA A 605 -20.53 -6.80 -8.97
C ALA A 605 -21.76 -6.63 -9.89
N HIS A 606 -22.76 -5.83 -9.50
CA HIS A 606 -23.99 -5.62 -10.26
C HIS A 606 -24.00 -4.30 -11.06
N THR A 607 -23.22 -3.31 -10.64
CA THR A 607 -23.13 -1.97 -11.24
C THR A 607 -21.84 -1.78 -12.04
N ALA A 608 -20.68 -1.80 -11.37
CA ALA A 608 -19.38 -1.51 -11.96
C ALA A 608 -18.86 -2.66 -12.84
N ALA A 609 -19.04 -3.92 -12.45
CA ALA A 609 -18.48 -5.07 -13.17
C ALA A 609 -19.03 -5.22 -14.60
N PRO A 610 -20.33 -5.06 -14.88
CA PRO A 610 -20.85 -5.06 -16.25
C PRO A 610 -20.26 -3.96 -17.15
N ILE A 611 -20.09 -2.74 -16.61
CA ILE A 611 -19.45 -1.62 -17.33
C ILE A 611 -18.00 -1.97 -17.66
N TRP A 612 -17.25 -2.46 -16.66
CA TRP A 612 -15.87 -2.93 -16.85
C TRP A 612 -15.80 -4.03 -17.92
N ASN A 613 -16.70 -5.01 -17.88
CA ASN A 613 -16.74 -6.12 -18.81
C ASN A 613 -16.93 -5.66 -20.26
N GLU A 614 -17.92 -4.80 -20.48
CA GLU A 614 -18.25 -4.28 -21.81
C GLU A 614 -17.14 -3.40 -22.36
N PHE A 615 -16.61 -2.48 -21.56
CA PHE A 615 -15.47 -1.65 -21.93
C PHE A 615 -14.27 -2.50 -22.33
N MET A 616 -13.86 -3.45 -21.47
CA MET A 616 -12.68 -4.28 -21.71
C MET A 616 -12.84 -5.16 -22.95
N LYS A 617 -14.03 -5.71 -23.21
CA LYS A 617 -14.31 -6.50 -24.42
C LYS A 617 -14.16 -5.65 -25.69
N ARG A 618 -14.71 -4.44 -25.69
CA ARG A 618 -14.63 -3.50 -26.83
C ARG A 618 -13.20 -2.97 -27.03
N ALA A 619 -12.55 -2.56 -25.95
CA ALA A 619 -11.17 -2.04 -25.96
C ALA A 619 -10.16 -3.06 -26.48
N LEU A 620 -10.37 -4.35 -26.18
CA LEU A 620 -9.44 -5.43 -26.52
C LEU A 620 -9.85 -6.24 -27.75
N GLU A 621 -10.95 -5.90 -28.43
CA GLU A 621 -11.51 -6.67 -29.56
C GLU A 621 -10.48 -6.92 -30.66
N LYS A 622 -9.67 -5.90 -30.98
CA LYS A 622 -8.65 -5.93 -32.04
C LYS A 622 -7.24 -6.22 -31.55
N THR A 623 -7.08 -6.66 -30.30
CA THR A 623 -5.77 -6.93 -29.69
C THR A 623 -5.50 -8.43 -29.58
N PRO A 624 -4.23 -8.90 -29.65
CA PRO A 624 -3.89 -10.30 -29.41
C PRO A 624 -4.34 -10.77 -28.02
N ILE A 625 -4.69 -12.05 -27.87
CA ILE A 625 -4.98 -12.66 -26.56
C ILE A 625 -3.66 -12.96 -25.86
N GLU A 626 -3.35 -12.18 -24.82
CA GLU A 626 -2.20 -12.41 -23.95
C GLU A 626 -2.56 -13.31 -22.76
N ARG A 627 -1.55 -13.96 -22.17
CA ARG A 627 -1.69 -14.79 -20.97
C ARG A 627 -0.82 -14.24 -19.85
N PHE A 628 -1.25 -14.43 -18.62
CA PHE A 628 -0.41 -14.17 -17.45
C PHE A 628 0.66 -15.26 -17.31
N THR A 629 1.83 -14.89 -16.80
CA THR A 629 2.83 -15.86 -16.35
C THR A 629 2.31 -16.56 -15.10
N ALA A 630 2.35 -17.90 -15.09
CA ALA A 630 1.95 -18.68 -13.93
C ALA A 630 2.96 -18.48 -12.76
N PRO A 631 2.50 -18.54 -11.50
CA PRO A 631 3.40 -18.54 -10.36
C PRO A 631 4.30 -19.78 -10.37
N GLU A 632 5.53 -19.62 -9.87
CA GLU A 632 6.46 -20.73 -9.69
C GLU A 632 5.95 -21.72 -8.64
N VAL A 633 6.26 -23.01 -8.81
CA VAL A 633 5.89 -24.06 -7.86
C VAL A 633 6.72 -23.88 -6.59
N LEU A 634 6.04 -23.64 -5.46
CA LEU A 634 6.68 -23.49 -4.17
C LEU A 634 7.05 -24.86 -3.58
N PRO A 635 8.14 -24.96 -2.78
CA PRO A 635 8.44 -26.18 -2.03
C PRO A 635 7.32 -26.52 -1.04
N PRO A 636 7.23 -27.76 -0.52
CA PRO A 636 6.24 -28.13 0.48
C PRO A 636 6.15 -27.10 1.62
N ALA A 637 4.93 -26.75 2.02
CA ALA A 637 4.72 -25.79 3.10
C ALA A 637 5.22 -26.35 4.45
N ALA A 638 5.76 -25.48 5.30
CA ALA A 638 6.24 -25.87 6.62
C ALA A 638 5.12 -26.43 7.52
N HIS A 639 3.90 -25.91 7.35
CA HIS A 639 2.70 -26.40 8.03
C HIS A 639 1.66 -26.85 7.03
N PRO A 640 0.94 -27.97 7.28
CA PRO A 640 -0.16 -28.42 6.43
C PRO A 640 -1.18 -27.31 6.14
N ILE A 641 -1.53 -26.51 7.15
CA ILE A 641 -2.53 -25.45 7.02
C ILE A 641 -2.12 -24.35 6.02
N ILE A 642 -0.82 -24.07 5.89
CA ILE A 642 -0.29 -23.12 4.89
C ILE A 642 -0.38 -23.72 3.49
N GLY A 643 -0.20 -25.03 3.37
CA GLY A 643 -0.29 -25.79 2.12
C GLY A 643 -1.70 -26.27 1.76
N GLY A 644 -2.75 -25.79 2.43
CA GLY A 644 -4.14 -26.14 2.09
C GLY A 644 -4.64 -27.47 2.66
N ALA A 645 -3.96 -28.03 3.66
CA ALA A 645 -4.35 -29.28 4.30
C ALA A 645 -4.59 -29.11 5.80
N LEU A 646 -5.53 -29.88 6.34
CA LEU A 646 -5.73 -30.02 7.78
C LEU A 646 -5.29 -31.42 8.21
N PRO A 647 -4.74 -31.60 9.43
CA PRO A 647 -4.54 -32.93 9.98
C PRO A 647 -5.87 -33.69 9.99
N GLU A 648 -5.86 -34.95 9.56
CA GLU A 648 -7.07 -35.77 9.47
C GLU A 648 -6.85 -37.23 9.87
N VAL A 649 -7.93 -37.89 10.28
CA VAL A 649 -7.97 -39.33 10.55
C VAL A 649 -9.29 -39.92 10.06
N LYS A 650 -9.26 -41.14 9.52
CA LYS A 650 -10.45 -41.83 8.96
C LYS A 650 -10.63 -43.19 9.61
N GLY A 651 -11.86 -43.53 9.96
CA GLY A 651 -12.18 -44.78 10.65
C GLY A 651 -13.68 -45.11 10.69
N LYS A 652 -14.04 -46.26 11.27
CA LYS A 652 -15.43 -46.65 11.56
C LYS A 652 -15.88 -45.98 12.86
N TRP A 653 -16.69 -44.94 12.77
CA TRP A 653 -17.22 -44.21 13.92
C TRP A 653 -18.47 -44.87 14.47
N VAL A 654 -18.47 -45.15 15.78
CA VAL A 654 -19.63 -45.68 16.51
C VAL A 654 -20.16 -44.59 17.45
N PRO A 655 -21.27 -43.90 17.10
CA PRO A 655 -21.78 -42.77 17.87
C PRO A 655 -22.15 -43.10 19.32
N GLU A 656 -22.64 -44.32 19.58
CA GLU A 656 -23.14 -44.77 20.89
C GLU A 656 -22.01 -44.83 21.93
N THR A 657 -20.82 -45.23 21.49
CA THR A 657 -19.63 -45.37 22.34
C THR A 657 -18.64 -44.23 22.16
N GLN A 658 -18.93 -43.27 21.27
CA GLN A 658 -18.04 -42.20 20.85
C GLN A 658 -16.62 -42.69 20.49
N THR A 659 -16.53 -43.90 19.92
CA THR A 659 -15.26 -44.55 19.62
C THR A 659 -15.02 -44.55 18.10
N LEU A 660 -13.82 -44.14 17.71
CA LEU A 660 -13.36 -44.27 16.34
C LEU A 660 -12.58 -45.57 16.21
N TYR A 661 -13.07 -46.49 15.39
CA TYR A 661 -12.38 -47.73 15.09
C TYR A 661 -11.54 -47.62 13.82
N THR A 662 -10.46 -48.39 13.71
CA THR A 662 -9.72 -48.48 12.44
C THR A 662 -10.61 -49.07 11.34
N ILE A 663 -10.32 -48.73 10.07
CA ILE A 663 -11.17 -49.14 8.93
C ILE A 663 -11.24 -50.67 8.79
N ASP A 664 -10.14 -51.34 9.10
CA ASP A 664 -9.94 -52.79 9.05
C ASP A 664 -10.49 -53.54 10.27
N CYS A 665 -11.03 -52.83 11.26
CA CYS A 665 -11.50 -53.46 12.48
C CYS A 665 -12.71 -54.39 12.22
N PRO A 666 -12.74 -55.64 12.74
CA PRO A 666 -13.80 -56.62 12.48
C PRO A 666 -15.04 -56.36 13.33
N ILE A 667 -15.52 -55.12 13.30
CA ILE A 667 -16.83 -54.72 13.80
C ILE A 667 -17.78 -54.53 12.62
N ASP A 668 -18.99 -55.04 12.77
CA ASP A 668 -20.08 -54.87 11.80
C ASP A 668 -20.83 -53.54 12.01
N SER A 669 -20.62 -52.89 13.15
CA SER A 669 -21.21 -51.59 13.51
C SER A 669 -20.30 -50.41 13.13
N GLY A 670 -20.92 -49.23 12.99
CA GLY A 670 -20.22 -47.96 12.75
C GLY A 670 -20.22 -47.50 11.30
N GLN A 671 -20.08 -46.19 11.10
CA GLN A 671 -20.04 -45.54 9.79
C GLN A 671 -18.63 -45.09 9.48
N ILE A 672 -18.16 -45.28 8.25
CA ILE A 672 -16.88 -44.71 7.83
C ILE A 672 -16.99 -43.17 7.88
N ARG A 673 -16.18 -42.54 8.72
CA ARG A 673 -16.14 -41.10 8.93
C ARG A 673 -14.71 -40.58 8.88
N THR A 674 -14.56 -39.36 8.37
CA THR A 674 -13.30 -38.61 8.40
C THR A 674 -13.41 -37.53 9.47
N PHE A 675 -12.38 -37.42 10.32
CA PHE A 675 -12.23 -36.36 11.31
C PHE A 675 -11.09 -35.44 10.90
N LYS A 676 -11.29 -34.13 11.00
CA LYS A 676 -10.29 -33.09 10.69
C LYS A 676 -10.02 -32.21 11.90
N GLU A 677 -8.75 -31.97 12.22
CA GLU A 677 -8.40 -31.01 13.26
C GLU A 677 -8.51 -29.59 12.70
N LEU A 678 -9.42 -28.80 13.26
CA LEU A 678 -9.62 -27.41 12.87
C LEU A 678 -9.51 -26.51 14.09
N ARG A 679 -8.38 -25.79 14.17
CA ARG A 679 -8.07 -24.75 15.15
C ARG A 679 -7.86 -23.42 14.43
N SER A 680 -7.81 -22.32 15.17
CA SER A 680 -7.38 -21.03 14.62
C SER A 680 -5.99 -21.16 13.97
N ILE A 681 -5.73 -20.46 12.86
CA ILE A 681 -4.41 -20.45 12.20
C ILE A 681 -3.26 -20.03 13.13
N LEU A 682 -3.58 -19.25 14.16
CA LEU A 682 -2.66 -18.81 15.22
C LEU A 682 -2.22 -19.98 16.14
N PHE A 683 -2.88 -21.14 16.09
CA PHE A 683 -2.42 -22.38 16.74
C PHE A 683 -1.24 -23.02 16.00
N TYR A 684 -1.23 -22.89 14.67
CA TYR A 684 -0.28 -23.56 13.78
C TYR A 684 0.91 -22.66 13.42
N THR A 685 0.71 -21.35 13.37
CA THR A 685 1.69 -20.41 12.79
C THR A 685 1.91 -19.18 13.65
N ARG A 686 3.05 -18.50 13.44
CA ARG A 686 3.34 -17.20 14.05
C ARG A 686 3.14 -16.11 13.00
N LYS A 687 2.39 -15.05 13.35
CA LYS A 687 2.09 -13.90 12.48
C LYS A 687 3.32 -13.28 11.79
N GLY A 688 4.46 -13.22 12.47
CA GLY A 688 5.70 -12.64 11.93
C GLY A 688 6.59 -13.63 11.18
N ASP A 689 6.30 -14.93 11.27
CA ASP A 689 7.11 -16.01 10.73
C ASP A 689 6.21 -17.24 10.49
N PRO A 690 5.39 -17.22 9.43
CA PRO A 690 4.41 -18.27 9.18
C PRO A 690 5.02 -19.61 8.79
N ASN A 691 6.26 -19.63 8.29
CA ASN A 691 6.98 -20.84 7.91
C ASN A 691 7.91 -21.36 9.01
N GLY A 692 8.12 -20.62 10.10
CA GLY A 692 8.84 -21.10 11.27
C GLY A 692 8.03 -22.05 12.15
N PRO A 693 8.58 -22.50 13.28
CA PRO A 693 7.89 -23.39 14.21
C PRO A 693 6.57 -22.80 14.72
N PRO A 694 5.56 -23.64 15.04
CA PRO A 694 4.33 -23.19 15.69
C PRO A 694 4.61 -22.50 17.03
N PRO A 695 3.72 -21.60 17.49
CA PRO A 695 3.89 -20.95 18.78
C PRO A 695 3.83 -21.98 19.92
N ALA A 696 4.76 -21.86 20.87
CA ALA A 696 4.75 -22.67 22.10
C ALA A 696 3.52 -22.39 22.98
N ARG A 697 3.03 -21.15 22.95
CA ARG A 697 1.80 -20.69 23.60
C ARG A 697 1.02 -19.81 22.61
N ALA A 698 -0.01 -20.37 22.00
CA ALA A 698 -0.81 -19.63 21.02
C ALA A 698 -1.60 -18.48 21.68
N GLU A 699 -1.95 -18.63 22.96
CA GLU A 699 -2.67 -17.67 23.80
C GLU A 699 -1.88 -16.38 24.07
N ALA A 700 -0.58 -16.35 23.74
CA ALA A 700 0.21 -15.13 23.81
C ALA A 700 -0.15 -14.13 22.71
N ASP A 701 -0.76 -14.60 21.61
CA ASP A 701 -1.33 -13.71 20.59
C ASP A 701 -2.69 -13.20 21.08
N PRO A 702 -2.92 -11.87 21.14
CA PRO A 702 -4.14 -11.29 21.70
C PRO A 702 -5.41 -11.68 20.92
N GLN A 703 -5.29 -12.10 19.66
CA GLN A 703 -6.42 -12.54 18.85
C GLN A 703 -6.74 -14.03 18.98
N PHE A 704 -5.82 -14.85 19.53
CA PHE A 704 -5.97 -16.30 19.56
C PHE A 704 -7.26 -16.75 20.24
N VAL A 705 -7.53 -16.22 21.44
CA VAL A 705 -8.71 -16.61 22.24
C VAL A 705 -10.01 -16.31 21.47
N HIS A 706 -10.09 -15.13 20.85
CA HIS A 706 -11.26 -14.73 20.08
C HIS A 706 -11.48 -15.62 18.84
N TRP A 707 -10.41 -15.87 18.08
CA TRP A 707 -10.51 -16.65 16.84
C TRP A 707 -10.74 -18.14 17.12
N GLU A 708 -10.14 -18.66 18.20
CA GLU A 708 -10.37 -20.05 18.63
C GLU A 708 -11.80 -20.23 19.13
N ALA A 709 -12.37 -19.27 19.86
CA ALA A 709 -13.78 -19.30 20.25
C ALA A 709 -14.72 -19.29 19.05
N ALA A 710 -14.48 -18.42 18.06
CA ALA A 710 -15.23 -18.39 16.81
C ALA A 710 -15.12 -19.72 16.03
N THR A 711 -13.92 -20.28 15.97
CA THR A 711 -13.66 -21.59 15.34
C THR A 711 -14.37 -22.72 16.07
N ALA A 712 -14.41 -22.70 17.41
CA ALA A 712 -15.13 -23.68 18.22
C ALA A 712 -16.65 -23.59 18.02
N ALA A 713 -17.21 -22.37 18.01
CA ALA A 713 -18.63 -22.15 17.77
C ALA A 713 -19.05 -22.63 16.37
N TRP A 714 -18.24 -22.36 15.34
CA TRP A 714 -18.49 -22.86 14.00
C TRP A 714 -18.44 -24.39 13.94
N ARG A 715 -17.44 -25.03 14.56
CA ARG A 715 -17.34 -26.50 14.62
C ARG A 715 -18.56 -27.13 15.29
N GLU A 716 -19.01 -26.58 16.41
CA GLU A 716 -20.19 -27.07 17.11
C GLU A 716 -21.45 -26.96 16.24
N LYS A 717 -21.64 -25.81 15.58
CA LYS A 717 -22.75 -25.61 14.65
C LYS A 717 -22.69 -26.60 13.49
N HIS A 718 -21.54 -26.73 12.84
CA HIS A 718 -21.34 -27.63 11.71
C HIS A 718 -21.59 -29.10 12.11
N ALA A 719 -21.06 -29.53 13.28
CA ALA A 719 -21.28 -30.89 13.78
C ALA A 719 -22.76 -31.20 14.03
N LYS A 720 -23.57 -30.20 14.41
CA LYS A 720 -25.03 -30.35 14.55
C LYS A 720 -25.72 -30.42 13.19
N GLU A 721 -25.36 -29.56 12.25
CA GLU A 721 -25.99 -29.46 10.92
C GLU A 721 -25.64 -30.62 9.98
N LYS A 722 -24.41 -31.16 10.09
CA LYS A 722 -23.87 -32.21 9.21
C LYS A 722 -23.73 -33.57 9.89
N LYS A 723 -24.35 -33.76 11.06
CA LYS A 723 -24.25 -34.99 11.86
C LYS A 723 -24.52 -36.25 11.03
N ASP A 724 -25.50 -36.21 10.12
CA ASP A 724 -25.93 -37.39 9.35
C ASP A 724 -25.30 -37.48 7.95
N ASP A 725 -24.53 -36.47 7.52
CA ASP A 725 -23.86 -36.46 6.21
C ASP A 725 -22.49 -37.15 6.31
N ILE A 726 -22.43 -38.42 5.91
CA ILE A 726 -21.20 -39.24 5.97
C ILE A 726 -20.07 -38.75 5.06
N ASN A 727 -20.39 -37.93 4.05
CA ASN A 727 -19.41 -37.41 3.10
C ASN A 727 -18.73 -36.14 3.62
N GLU A 728 -19.32 -35.48 4.61
CA GLU A 728 -18.75 -34.31 5.27
C GLU A 728 -17.83 -34.72 6.43
N PRO A 729 -16.63 -34.12 6.56
CA PRO A 729 -15.73 -34.41 7.66
C PRO A 729 -16.24 -33.84 8.99
N MET A 730 -16.02 -34.58 10.07
CA MET A 730 -16.23 -34.12 11.44
C MET A 730 -15.06 -33.24 11.88
N TYR A 731 -15.29 -31.94 12.07
CA TYR A 731 -14.25 -31.02 12.56
C TYR A 731 -14.12 -31.05 14.08
N VAL A 732 -12.90 -31.27 14.58
CA VAL A 732 -12.58 -31.45 16.01
C VAL A 732 -11.38 -30.58 16.44
N SER A 733 -11.21 -30.34 17.74
CA SER A 733 -10.07 -29.56 18.29
C SER A 733 -8.81 -30.39 18.46
N SER A 734 -8.98 -31.70 18.43
CA SER A 734 -7.95 -32.72 18.58
C SER A 734 -8.47 -33.97 17.89
N LEU A 735 -7.65 -34.60 17.06
CA LEU A 735 -8.05 -35.82 16.37
C LEU A 735 -8.34 -36.95 17.37
N PRO A 736 -9.45 -37.70 17.21
CA PRO A 736 -9.66 -38.93 17.96
C PRO A 736 -8.58 -39.96 17.57
N THR A 737 -8.19 -40.81 18.51
CA THR A 737 -7.25 -41.90 18.25
C THR A 737 -8.03 -43.14 17.79
N PRO A 738 -7.83 -43.66 16.57
CA PRO A 738 -8.47 -44.89 16.14
C PRO A 738 -8.00 -46.09 16.97
N SER A 739 -8.93 -46.96 17.34
CA SER A 739 -8.65 -48.21 18.07
C SER A 739 -9.30 -49.42 17.37
N CYS A 740 -8.93 -50.64 17.71
CA CYS A 740 -9.67 -51.84 17.27
C CYS A 740 -10.00 -52.78 18.43
N ASN A 741 -10.32 -52.20 19.59
CA ASN A 741 -10.58 -52.96 20.80
C ASN A 741 -12.06 -53.25 20.96
N ILE A 742 -12.42 -54.52 20.88
CA ILE A 742 -13.81 -54.98 21.00
C ILE A 742 -14.10 -55.48 22.45
N GLY A 743 -13.07 -55.59 23.31
CA GLY A 743 -13.16 -56.02 24.72
C GLY A 743 -13.32 -54.87 25.74
N SER A 744 -13.40 -55.22 27.04
CA SER A 744 -13.54 -54.23 28.11
C SER A 744 -12.26 -53.41 28.31
N SER A 745 -12.35 -52.18 28.82
CA SER A 745 -11.18 -51.30 28.99
C SER A 745 -10.08 -51.90 29.87
N ASP A 746 -10.45 -52.80 30.78
CA ASP A 746 -9.54 -53.42 31.74
C ASP A 746 -8.69 -54.54 31.12
N GLU A 747 -9.06 -55.05 29.94
CA GLU A 747 -8.31 -56.06 29.18
C GLU A 747 -7.24 -55.44 28.27
N LEU A 748 -7.24 -54.10 28.14
CA LEU A 748 -6.36 -53.40 27.21
C LEU A 748 -4.97 -53.17 27.82
N PRO A 749 -3.90 -53.28 27.01
CA PRO A 749 -2.59 -52.77 27.41
C PRO A 749 -2.66 -51.28 27.77
N LYS A 750 -2.12 -50.91 28.94
CA LYS A 750 -1.92 -49.54 29.36
C LYS A 750 -0.55 -49.08 28.87
N VAL A 751 -0.55 -48.13 27.95
CA VAL A 751 0.66 -47.54 27.38
C VAL A 751 0.88 -46.19 28.04
N LYS A 752 2.12 -45.89 28.44
CA LYS A 752 2.52 -44.59 28.98
C LYS A 752 3.80 -44.12 28.30
N ILE A 753 3.72 -42.96 27.65
CA ILE A 753 4.88 -42.36 26.97
C ILE A 753 5.76 -41.66 28.00
N THR A 754 6.97 -42.20 28.25
CA THR A 754 7.94 -41.64 29.19
C THR A 754 8.94 -40.68 28.53
N SER A 755 9.20 -40.84 27.23
CA SER A 755 10.04 -39.92 26.44
C SER A 755 9.43 -39.71 25.05
N PRO A 756 9.48 -38.50 24.48
CA PRO A 756 10.10 -37.28 25.02
C PRO A 756 9.23 -36.60 26.09
N GLU A 757 9.86 -36.07 27.15
CA GLU A 757 9.15 -35.27 28.18
C GLU A 757 8.86 -33.83 27.72
N GLY A 758 9.72 -33.28 26.86
CA GLY A 758 9.61 -31.92 26.38
C GLY A 758 8.40 -31.69 25.47
N THR A 759 7.76 -30.53 25.60
CA THR A 759 6.72 -30.07 24.68
C THR A 759 7.28 -29.43 23.41
N VAL A 760 8.58 -29.07 23.40
CA VAL A 760 9.33 -28.57 22.26
C VAL A 760 10.64 -29.35 22.14
N LEU A 761 10.89 -29.95 20.98
CA LEU A 761 12.06 -30.76 20.68
C LEU A 761 12.90 -30.05 19.61
N LYS A 762 14.19 -29.86 19.92
CA LYS A 762 15.14 -29.17 19.05
C LYS A 762 16.23 -30.07 18.49
N GLU A 763 16.54 -31.12 19.23
CA GLU A 763 17.63 -32.05 18.93
C GLU A 763 17.12 -33.23 18.10
N SER A 764 17.96 -33.72 17.20
CA SER A 764 17.74 -34.93 16.40
C SER A 764 18.94 -35.86 16.57
N PRO A 765 18.77 -37.19 16.72
CA PRO A 765 17.51 -37.93 16.73
C PRO A 765 16.72 -37.76 18.04
N VAL A 766 15.39 -37.82 17.94
CA VAL A 766 14.50 -37.87 19.11
C VAL A 766 14.32 -39.30 19.56
N THR A 767 14.63 -39.55 20.82
CA THR A 767 14.40 -40.84 21.49
C THR A 767 13.01 -40.87 22.10
N VAL A 768 12.25 -41.91 21.76
CA VAL A 768 10.90 -42.17 22.21
C VAL A 768 10.90 -43.42 23.08
N ARG A 769 10.30 -43.35 24.27
CA ARG A 769 10.20 -44.48 25.20
C ARG A 769 8.78 -44.64 25.71
N ALA A 770 8.37 -45.88 25.89
CA ALA A 770 7.10 -46.24 26.52
C ALA A 770 7.26 -47.25 27.65
N GLU A 771 6.43 -47.11 28.67
CA GLU A 771 6.11 -48.15 29.64
C GLU A 771 4.80 -48.82 29.20
N ILE A 772 4.76 -50.14 29.20
CA ILE A 772 3.58 -50.92 28.82
C ILE A 772 3.26 -51.89 29.95
N ASP A 773 2.06 -51.76 30.50
CA ASP A 773 1.47 -52.69 31.46
C ASP A 773 0.30 -53.39 30.76
N SER A 774 0.35 -54.71 30.61
CA SER A 774 -0.67 -55.43 29.84
C SER A 774 -1.17 -56.69 30.55
N PRO A 775 -2.50 -56.89 30.62
CA PRO A 775 -3.10 -58.14 31.11
C PRO A 775 -2.82 -59.36 30.21
N HIS A 776 -2.40 -59.15 28.96
CA HIS A 776 -2.15 -60.20 27.97
C HIS A 776 -0.74 -60.08 27.36
N PRO A 777 -0.16 -61.18 26.84
CA PRO A 777 1.14 -61.11 26.17
C PRO A 777 1.15 -60.12 25.00
N ILE A 778 2.18 -59.26 24.96
CA ILE A 778 2.40 -58.33 23.85
C ILE A 778 2.87 -59.13 22.63
N LYS A 779 2.27 -58.86 21.47
CA LYS A 779 2.73 -59.36 20.17
C LYS A 779 3.70 -58.37 19.53
N THR A 780 3.36 -57.07 19.57
CA THR A 780 4.19 -56.02 18.97
C THR A 780 3.83 -54.64 19.52
N VAL A 781 4.80 -53.72 19.52
CA VAL A 781 4.60 -52.31 19.85
C VAL A 781 5.00 -51.44 18.67
N ARG A 782 4.06 -50.68 18.11
CA ARG A 782 4.29 -49.78 16.98
C ARG A 782 4.42 -48.33 17.46
N PHE A 783 5.36 -47.61 16.88
CA PHE A 783 5.61 -46.19 17.11
C PHE A 783 5.27 -45.46 15.81
N LEU A 784 4.33 -44.52 15.85
CA LEU A 784 3.88 -43.76 14.70
C LEU A 784 4.02 -42.26 14.96
N LEU A 785 4.55 -41.50 14.00
CA LEU A 785 4.61 -40.05 14.02
C LEU A 785 3.69 -39.50 12.93
N ASP A 786 2.70 -38.68 13.29
CA ASP A 786 1.65 -38.20 12.38
C ASP A 786 1.01 -39.35 11.57
N ASN A 787 0.75 -40.48 12.25
CA ASN A 787 0.20 -41.71 11.68
C ASN A 787 1.11 -42.46 10.68
N GLN A 788 2.36 -42.05 10.51
CA GLN A 788 3.38 -42.81 9.78
C GLN A 788 4.22 -43.63 10.75
N GLU A 789 4.32 -44.95 10.53
CA GLU A 789 5.13 -45.82 11.37
C GLU A 789 6.62 -45.47 11.26
N ILE A 790 7.24 -45.14 12.40
CA ILE A 790 8.67 -44.87 12.51
C ILE A 790 9.46 -46.07 13.03
N ALA A 791 8.81 -46.97 13.79
CA ALA A 791 9.42 -48.19 14.29
C ALA A 791 8.37 -49.20 14.79
N SER A 792 8.78 -50.45 14.86
CA SER A 792 8.07 -51.51 15.60
C SER A 792 9.04 -52.30 16.50
N ARG A 793 8.54 -52.83 17.62
CA ARG A 793 9.26 -53.63 18.61
C ARG A 793 8.51 -54.92 18.91
N GLY A 794 9.24 -56.00 19.12
CA GLY A 794 8.71 -57.28 19.58
C GLY A 794 8.51 -57.33 21.10
N PRO A 795 7.96 -58.43 21.63
CA PRO A 795 7.63 -58.58 23.07
C PRO A 795 8.81 -58.50 24.02
N ASN A 796 10.00 -58.90 23.57
CA ASN A 796 11.20 -58.99 24.41
C ASN A 796 12.16 -57.82 24.21
N ASP A 797 11.80 -56.86 23.35
CA ASP A 797 12.62 -55.68 23.08
C ASP A 797 12.40 -54.61 24.15
N SER A 798 13.39 -53.74 24.34
CA SER A 798 13.15 -52.45 25.00
C SER A 798 12.14 -51.64 24.17
N TYR A 799 11.07 -51.15 24.80
CA TYR A 799 10.03 -50.32 24.17
C TYR A 799 10.53 -48.88 23.92
N GLU A 800 11.61 -48.79 23.15
CA GLU A 800 12.31 -47.56 22.77
C GLU A 800 12.51 -47.52 21.26
N ALA A 801 12.23 -46.36 20.67
CA ALA A 801 12.48 -46.05 19.28
C ALA A 801 13.20 -44.71 19.17
N ALA A 802 13.81 -44.44 18.02
CA ALA A 802 14.35 -43.13 17.72
C ALA A 802 13.99 -42.75 16.28
N PHE A 803 13.70 -41.48 16.04
CA PHE A 803 13.53 -40.95 14.69
C PHE A 803 14.41 -39.71 14.51
N SER A 804 14.95 -39.55 13.30
CA SER A 804 15.74 -38.39 12.92
C SER A 804 14.94 -37.48 12.00
N PHE A 805 15.29 -36.21 11.97
CA PHE A 805 14.65 -35.23 11.10
C PHE A 805 15.64 -34.15 10.64
N PRO A 806 15.50 -33.63 9.41
CA PRO A 806 16.36 -32.56 8.91
C PRO A 806 16.06 -31.21 9.60
N PRO A 807 16.95 -30.21 9.51
CA PRO A 807 16.72 -28.87 10.04
C PRO A 807 15.46 -28.17 9.51
N SER A 808 14.95 -28.58 8.35
CA SER A 808 13.70 -28.08 7.77
C SER A 808 12.43 -28.71 8.34
N PHE A 809 12.55 -29.73 9.19
CA PHE A 809 11.43 -30.49 9.75
C PHE A 809 10.89 -29.80 11.00
N SER A 810 10.06 -28.78 10.82
CA SER A 810 9.39 -28.07 11.91
C SER A 810 7.89 -28.34 11.91
N GLY A 811 7.24 -28.18 13.06
CA GLY A 811 5.79 -28.30 13.16
C GLY A 811 5.31 -28.99 14.43
N ARG A 812 4.00 -28.94 14.66
CA ARG A 812 3.35 -29.71 15.71
C ARG A 812 3.20 -31.15 15.21
N LYS A 813 3.68 -32.11 16.01
CA LYS A 813 3.71 -33.53 15.69
C LYS A 813 2.99 -34.32 16.75
N THR A 814 2.30 -35.37 16.34
CA THR A 814 1.65 -36.30 17.26
C THR A 814 2.32 -37.65 17.15
N LEU A 815 2.96 -38.06 18.25
CA LEU A 815 3.45 -39.42 18.44
C LEU A 815 2.30 -40.27 18.96
N LEU A 816 2.07 -41.42 18.32
CA LEU A 816 1.16 -42.47 18.75
C LEU A 816 1.96 -43.75 18.98
N ILE A 817 1.81 -44.37 20.14
CA ILE A 817 2.36 -45.68 20.46
C ILE A 817 1.20 -46.66 20.60
N GLN A 818 1.26 -47.77 19.88
CA GLN A 818 0.26 -48.84 19.91
C GLN A 818 0.91 -50.12 20.44
N ALA A 819 0.45 -50.62 21.58
CA ALA A 819 0.84 -51.94 22.11
C ALA A 819 -0.23 -52.95 21.72
N ILE A 820 0.14 -53.94 20.90
CA ILE A 820 -0.77 -54.94 20.34
C ILE A 820 -0.48 -56.28 21.02
N THR A 821 -1.49 -56.93 21.58
CA THR A 821 -1.39 -58.24 22.24
C THR A 821 -1.56 -59.40 21.25
N GLU A 822 -1.26 -60.62 21.68
CA GLU A 822 -1.48 -61.83 20.86
C GLU A 822 -2.96 -62.06 20.51
N ASN A 823 -3.88 -61.70 21.41
CA ASN A 823 -5.33 -61.71 21.17
C ASN A 823 -5.83 -60.45 20.43
N SER A 824 -4.93 -59.68 19.81
CA SER A 824 -5.23 -58.52 18.96
C SER A 824 -5.91 -57.33 19.67
N LEU A 825 -5.78 -57.23 20.99
CA LEU A 825 -6.13 -56.03 21.75
C LEU A 825 -5.02 -54.99 21.62
N ILE A 826 -5.39 -53.71 21.51
CA ILE A 826 -4.52 -52.59 21.15
C ILE A 826 -4.57 -51.51 22.22
N GLY A 827 -3.61 -51.49 23.13
CA GLY A 827 -3.38 -50.35 24.01
C GLY A 827 -2.79 -49.18 23.23
N THR A 828 -3.23 -47.96 23.50
CA THR A 828 -2.64 -46.78 22.84
C THR A 828 -2.30 -45.67 23.83
N ALA A 829 -1.26 -44.92 23.50
CA ALA A 829 -1.00 -43.61 24.10
C ALA A 829 -0.50 -42.67 23.02
N HIS A 830 -0.88 -41.41 23.11
CA HIS A 830 -0.38 -40.39 22.20
C HIS A 830 0.21 -39.21 22.98
N ARG A 831 1.17 -38.53 22.36
CA ARG A 831 1.75 -37.30 22.88
C ARG A 831 2.02 -36.35 21.73
N THR A 832 1.56 -35.11 21.89
CA THR A 832 1.84 -34.04 20.93
C THR A 832 3.00 -33.20 21.43
N PHE A 833 3.94 -32.89 20.55
CA PHE A 833 5.06 -31.99 20.81
C PHE A 833 5.34 -31.13 19.57
N ILE A 834 6.10 -30.05 19.74
CA ILE A 834 6.54 -29.20 18.65
C ILE A 834 7.97 -29.58 18.29
N ILE A 835 8.23 -29.89 17.02
CA ILE A 835 9.60 -29.96 16.52
C ILE A 835 9.99 -28.58 16.03
N ASN A 836 11.09 -28.06 16.57
CA ASN A 836 11.69 -26.79 16.21
C ASN A 836 13.22 -26.96 16.17
N PRO A 837 13.77 -27.44 15.05
CA PRO A 837 15.20 -27.72 14.95
C PRO A 837 16.03 -26.47 15.28
N ASP A 838 17.17 -26.64 15.94
CA ASP A 838 18.13 -25.55 16.07
C ASP A 838 18.62 -25.17 14.67
N SER A 839 18.34 -23.93 14.25
CA SER A 839 18.76 -23.39 12.96
C SER A 839 19.92 -22.39 13.10
N SER A 840 20.44 -22.19 14.32
CA SER A 840 21.56 -21.32 14.54
C SER A 840 22.85 -21.98 14.05
N ALA A 841 23.58 -21.27 13.19
CA ALA A 841 24.88 -21.77 12.73
C ALA A 841 25.89 -21.71 13.89
N PRO A 842 26.78 -22.72 14.03
CA PRO A 842 27.81 -22.70 15.05
C PRO A 842 28.74 -21.50 14.87
N LYS A 843 29.38 -21.04 15.94
CA LYS A 843 30.47 -20.05 15.83
C LYS A 843 31.79 -20.76 15.80
N VAL A 844 32.64 -20.48 14.80
CA VAL A 844 33.99 -21.06 14.69
C VAL A 844 35.03 -19.98 14.45
N THR A 845 36.19 -20.11 15.10
CA THR A 845 37.30 -19.18 14.97
C THR A 845 38.60 -19.96 14.89
N LEU A 846 39.35 -19.73 13.80
CA LEU A 846 40.71 -20.20 13.64
C LEU A 846 41.67 -19.17 14.24
N HIS A 847 42.34 -19.49 15.35
CA HIS A 847 43.25 -18.58 16.07
C HIS A 847 44.66 -18.60 15.52
N THR A 848 45.19 -19.80 15.27
CA THR A 848 46.56 -20.01 14.79
C THR A 848 46.53 -20.95 13.60
N PRO A 849 47.25 -20.68 12.50
CA PRO A 849 48.20 -19.57 12.30
C PRO A 849 47.53 -18.19 12.19
N ALA A 850 48.32 -17.12 12.33
CA ALA A 850 47.86 -15.75 12.10
C ALA A 850 47.70 -15.49 10.58
N ASN A 851 46.81 -14.58 10.20
CA ASN A 851 46.67 -14.20 8.80
C ASN A 851 47.97 -13.54 8.30
N ASN A 852 48.36 -13.85 7.07
CA ASN A 852 49.63 -13.47 6.42
C ASN A 852 50.91 -13.93 7.14
N ALA A 853 50.83 -14.95 8.01
CA ALA A 853 52.01 -15.50 8.66
C ALA A 853 52.97 -16.14 7.64
N THR A 854 54.26 -15.86 7.76
CA THR A 854 55.32 -16.58 7.04
C THR A 854 55.86 -17.69 7.93
N ILE A 855 55.81 -18.94 7.46
CA ILE A 855 56.12 -20.15 8.23
C ILE A 855 57.26 -20.89 7.52
N ALA A 856 58.36 -21.14 8.21
CA ALA A 856 59.45 -21.95 7.68
C ALA A 856 59.05 -23.44 7.65
N ALA A 857 59.51 -24.20 6.67
CA ALA A 857 59.29 -25.65 6.61
C ALA A 857 59.73 -26.39 7.90
N THR A 858 60.74 -25.87 8.62
CA THR A 858 61.21 -26.41 9.91
C THR A 858 60.27 -26.16 11.10
N SER A 859 59.23 -25.34 10.93
CA SER A 859 58.23 -25.06 11.98
C SER A 859 57.13 -26.13 12.07
N PHE A 860 57.21 -27.16 11.24
CA PHE A 860 56.30 -28.30 11.27
C PHE A 860 56.81 -29.37 12.27
N PRO A 861 55.93 -29.99 13.08
CA PRO A 861 54.48 -29.93 13.04
C PRO A 861 53.90 -28.59 13.56
N LEU A 862 53.10 -27.93 12.74
CA LEU A 862 52.56 -26.60 13.03
C LEU A 862 51.30 -26.72 13.92
N GLU A 863 51.28 -26.03 15.05
CA GLU A 863 50.08 -25.97 15.90
C GLU A 863 48.97 -25.16 15.22
N ILE A 864 47.79 -25.77 15.15
CA ILE A 864 46.57 -25.13 14.70
C ILE A 864 45.62 -25.06 15.89
N LYS A 865 45.21 -23.85 16.23
CA LYS A 865 44.32 -23.59 17.37
C LYS A 865 42.99 -23.07 16.86
N THR A 866 41.92 -23.73 17.25
CA THR A 866 40.56 -23.44 16.78
C THR A 866 39.60 -23.49 17.96
N THR A 867 38.66 -22.57 18.03
CA THR A 867 37.52 -22.67 18.96
C THR A 867 36.23 -22.76 18.18
N ALA A 868 35.33 -23.63 18.60
CA ALA A 868 33.99 -23.70 18.04
C ALA A 868 32.95 -23.82 19.15
N THR A 869 31.86 -23.06 19.08
CA THR A 869 30.82 -23.05 20.09
C THR A 869 29.45 -23.01 19.46
N ASP A 870 28.53 -23.78 20.00
CA ASP A 870 27.11 -23.76 19.65
C ASP A 870 26.25 -24.11 20.86
N THR A 871 24.98 -23.67 20.87
CA THR A 871 24.04 -23.99 21.95
C THR A 871 23.66 -25.46 22.02
N SER A 872 23.60 -26.16 20.88
CA SER A 872 23.41 -27.62 20.79
C SER A 872 24.71 -28.40 21.02
N GLY A 873 25.85 -27.70 20.98
CA GLY A 873 27.19 -28.26 21.07
C GLY A 873 27.77 -28.64 19.70
N ILE A 874 29.09 -28.80 19.65
CA ILE A 874 29.82 -29.09 18.41
C ILE A 874 30.12 -30.59 18.29
N THR A 875 29.77 -31.17 17.13
CA THR A 875 30.03 -32.57 16.77
C THR A 875 31.47 -32.76 16.30
N LEU A 876 31.92 -31.92 15.37
CA LEU A 876 33.30 -31.94 14.86
C LEU A 876 33.69 -30.61 14.22
N VAL A 877 35.00 -30.40 14.08
CA VAL A 877 35.59 -29.30 13.32
C VAL A 877 36.56 -29.88 12.29
N ASP A 878 36.32 -29.60 11.01
CA ASP A 878 37.26 -29.87 9.92
C ASP A 878 38.18 -28.67 9.74
N ILE A 879 39.48 -28.92 9.62
CA ILE A 879 40.47 -27.90 9.31
C ILE A 879 41.02 -28.16 7.92
N LEU A 880 40.90 -27.17 7.05
CA LEU A 880 41.04 -27.29 5.61
C LEU A 880 42.06 -26.27 5.09
N TYR A 881 42.72 -26.59 3.98
CA TYR A 881 43.56 -25.66 3.26
C TYR A 881 43.44 -25.80 1.74
N THR A 882 43.75 -24.72 1.04
CA THR A 882 43.85 -24.64 -0.43
C THR A 882 45.16 -23.95 -0.79
N LYS A 883 45.91 -24.48 -1.76
CA LYS A 883 47.12 -23.82 -2.27
C LYS A 883 46.74 -22.84 -3.39
N GLU A 884 47.31 -21.64 -3.36
CA GLU A 884 47.12 -20.64 -4.43
C GLU A 884 47.49 -21.23 -5.79
N GLY A 885 46.60 -21.10 -6.79
CA GLY A 885 46.77 -21.68 -8.12
C GLY A 885 46.42 -23.17 -8.27
N SER A 886 45.84 -23.81 -7.25
CA SER A 886 45.36 -25.20 -7.33
C SER A 886 43.84 -25.28 -7.11
N GLU A 887 43.15 -26.19 -7.82
CA GLU A 887 41.68 -26.35 -7.74
C GLU A 887 41.20 -27.31 -6.61
N GLY A 888 42.05 -27.65 -5.64
CA GLY A 888 41.73 -28.66 -4.64
C GLY A 888 41.82 -28.18 -3.19
N THR A 889 40.74 -28.32 -2.43
CA THR A 889 40.75 -28.22 -0.96
C THR A 889 41.22 -29.53 -0.35
N LYS A 890 42.20 -29.47 0.55
CA LYS A 890 42.74 -30.61 1.30
C LYS A 890 42.45 -30.44 2.78
N ARG A 891 42.20 -31.56 3.48
CA ARG A 891 41.95 -31.57 4.92
C ARG A 891 43.24 -31.80 5.70
N ILE A 892 43.49 -30.95 6.68
CA ILE A 892 44.59 -31.08 7.64
C ILE A 892 44.19 -32.07 8.73
N ALA A 893 43.03 -31.84 9.36
CA ALA A 893 42.51 -32.69 10.41
C ALA A 893 40.98 -32.62 10.51
N ARG A 894 40.41 -33.63 11.16
CA ARG A 894 39.04 -33.66 11.66
C ARG A 894 39.11 -33.89 13.16
N VAL A 895 38.59 -32.95 13.95
CA VAL A 895 38.64 -33.01 15.42
C VAL A 895 37.22 -33.11 15.96
N SER A 896 36.87 -34.24 16.58
CA SER A 896 35.52 -34.49 17.13
C SER A 896 35.42 -34.26 18.64
N SER A 897 36.54 -34.27 19.36
CA SER A 897 36.58 -34.10 20.81
C SER A 897 37.39 -32.86 21.17
N PRO A 898 36.84 -31.93 21.95
CA PRO A 898 37.58 -30.73 22.31
C PRO A 898 38.72 -31.06 23.27
N THR A 899 39.85 -30.37 23.14
CA THR A 899 41.00 -30.46 24.06
C THR A 899 40.78 -29.69 25.37
N GLY A 900 39.59 -29.09 25.56
CA GLY A 900 39.17 -28.29 26.71
C GLY A 900 38.68 -26.89 26.30
N ASN A 901 37.74 -26.28 27.07
CA ASN A 901 37.16 -24.96 26.78
C ASN A 901 36.73 -24.76 25.30
N ASN A 902 36.03 -25.75 24.72
CA ASN A 902 35.55 -25.69 23.33
C ASN A 902 36.66 -25.49 22.27
N ARG A 903 37.89 -25.91 22.58
CA ARG A 903 39.03 -25.89 21.66
C ARG A 903 39.14 -27.18 20.87
N TYR A 904 39.38 -27.05 19.57
CA TYR A 904 39.54 -28.13 18.60
C TYR A 904 40.94 -28.06 17.99
N ASP A 905 41.94 -28.06 18.88
CA ASP A 905 43.33 -27.88 18.48
C ASP A 905 43.89 -29.14 17.83
N THR A 906 44.78 -28.95 16.86
CA THR A 906 45.48 -30.04 16.16
C THR A 906 46.88 -29.62 15.74
N LYS A 907 47.62 -30.55 15.15
CA LYS A 907 48.94 -30.30 14.56
C LYS A 907 48.94 -30.67 13.09
N TRP A 908 49.36 -29.74 12.24
CA TRP A 908 49.66 -30.03 10.85
C TRP A 908 51.05 -30.66 10.77
N GLN A 909 51.10 -31.96 10.48
CA GLN A 909 52.32 -32.76 10.65
C GLN A 909 53.44 -32.36 9.68
N ASP A 910 53.16 -32.40 8.38
CA ASP A 910 54.16 -32.21 7.33
C ASP A 910 53.91 -30.92 6.54
N ALA A 911 55.00 -30.23 6.18
CA ALA A 911 54.93 -29.06 5.32
C ALA A 911 54.46 -29.46 3.91
N PRO A 912 53.38 -28.86 3.36
CA PRO A 912 52.81 -29.20 2.05
C PRO A 912 53.63 -28.66 0.86
N GLY A 913 54.92 -28.35 1.06
CA GLY A 913 55.79 -27.61 0.15
C GLY A 913 55.71 -26.08 0.30
N SER A 914 56.60 -25.36 -0.38
CA SER A 914 56.61 -23.90 -0.39
C SER A 914 55.47 -23.32 -1.23
N GLY A 915 54.95 -22.18 -0.79
CA GLY A 915 53.89 -21.44 -1.50
C GLY A 915 52.93 -20.71 -0.57
N THR A 916 51.92 -20.09 -1.17
CA THR A 916 50.83 -19.43 -0.45
C THR A 916 49.66 -20.40 -0.27
N TYR A 917 49.12 -20.46 0.95
CA TYR A 917 48.03 -21.35 1.32
C TYR A 917 46.93 -20.56 2.03
N THR A 918 45.68 -20.84 1.70
CA THR A 918 44.51 -20.36 2.45
C THR A 918 44.06 -21.47 3.39
N ILE A 919 44.00 -21.21 4.69
CA ILE A 919 43.57 -22.13 5.75
C ILE A 919 42.30 -21.62 6.44
N TYR A 920 41.38 -22.52 6.76
CA TYR A 920 40.13 -22.21 7.45
C TYR A 920 39.60 -23.44 8.19
N ALA A 921 38.66 -23.21 9.11
CA ALA A 921 37.98 -24.26 9.85
C ALA A 921 36.48 -24.27 9.53
N VAL A 922 35.88 -25.45 9.47
CA VAL A 922 34.43 -25.65 9.33
C VAL A 922 33.95 -26.42 10.55
N ALA A 923 33.09 -25.80 11.36
CA ALA A 923 32.47 -26.45 12.50
C ALA A 923 31.10 -27.04 12.12
N TYR A 924 30.78 -28.19 12.71
CA TYR A 924 29.52 -28.90 12.55
C TYR A 924 28.91 -29.07 13.94
N ASP A 925 27.69 -28.59 14.16
CA ASP A 925 26.99 -28.78 15.43
C ASP A 925 26.30 -30.15 15.52
N LYS A 926 25.60 -30.43 16.63
CA LYS A 926 24.86 -31.69 16.83
C LYS A 926 23.59 -31.80 16.00
N THR A 927 23.09 -30.68 15.50
CA THR A 927 21.88 -30.58 14.69
C THR A 927 22.16 -30.58 13.18
N GLY A 928 23.43 -30.61 12.79
CA GLY A 928 23.90 -30.66 11.41
C GLY A 928 24.11 -29.30 10.75
N ASN A 929 23.98 -28.18 11.47
CA ASN A 929 24.34 -26.88 10.90
C ASN A 929 25.86 -26.74 10.83
N THR A 930 26.30 -25.89 9.91
CA THR A 930 27.73 -25.67 9.67
C THR A 930 28.05 -24.19 9.62
N ALA A 931 29.28 -23.85 10.00
CA ALA A 931 29.82 -22.51 9.81
C ALA A 931 31.31 -22.59 9.46
N GLU A 932 31.74 -21.66 8.62
CA GLU A 932 33.13 -21.48 8.24
C GLU A 932 33.77 -20.36 9.09
N SER A 933 35.04 -20.54 9.49
CA SER A 933 35.82 -19.47 10.09
C SER A 933 36.24 -18.46 9.02
N GLU A 934 36.75 -17.30 9.43
CA GLU A 934 37.52 -16.47 8.51
C GLU A 934 38.66 -17.27 7.88
N ARG A 935 38.84 -17.07 6.57
CA ARG A 935 39.96 -17.65 5.80
C ARG A 935 41.23 -16.87 6.11
N LYS A 936 42.30 -17.58 6.42
CA LYS A 936 43.62 -17.00 6.67
C LYS A 936 44.59 -17.41 5.59
N THR A 937 45.32 -16.45 5.03
CA THR A 937 46.41 -16.70 4.10
C THR A 937 47.69 -16.92 4.90
N ILE A 938 48.49 -17.91 4.55
CA ILE A 938 49.83 -18.15 5.10
C ILE A 938 50.82 -18.40 3.97
N ILE A 939 52.09 -18.06 4.20
CA ILE A 939 53.18 -18.28 3.24
C ILE A 939 54.13 -19.29 3.86
N ILE A 940 54.32 -20.44 3.20
CA ILE A 940 55.28 -21.45 3.63
C ILE A 940 56.55 -21.29 2.80
N LYS A 941 57.70 -21.13 3.48
CA LYS A 941 59.02 -20.97 2.87
C LYS A 941 59.92 -22.16 3.13
#